data_AF-A0A3Q9KQC3-F1
#
_entry.id   AF-A0A3Q9KQC3-F1
#
_cell.length_a   1.000
_cell.length_b   1.000
_cell.length_c   1.000
_cell.angle_alpha   90.00
_cell.angle_beta   90.00
_cell.angle_gamma   90.00
#
_symmetry.space_group_name_H-M   'P 1'
#
loop_
_entity.id
_entity.type
_entity.pdbx_description
1 polymer ?
#
loop_
_entity_poly.entity_id
_entity_poly.type
_entity_poly.pdbx_seq_one_letter_code
_entity_poly.pdbx_strand_id
1 'polypeptide(L)'
;MNPTRRTVLIAGAAAALLPTAPAAAATGAAKAAAASLQPYASYWYPDSLPAGTPGAGITWRGLKNWSAATDPDLAFNSASVPLAARFTPTPANATARTDQARIQSLVSFGPTSSNPSQGSVTADHYALTHWAYLDELVFWGGSSGEGLILAPNAPVVDAAHRHGVRVLGNVFLPPVAYGGQLQWTRDLVQKDSAGHYPLAAQLVAVAAAYGFDGWFLNAETGGGDTALGTDMRGFVAELRSLAAARGQRVTWYDSMTVSGTVSWQGALNDRNQAFFEAADDLFVDFRWSASTLAASGTRADQLGRSRYQLWAGVDVESHGSNTSVNWDAMVPTSTAHRTSVGFYRPEWTRNHLPAGRTPGDFHAADDRFWTGRSLDPSHPDPADPWRAPAVSVADRSTVTSLPFASVFNTGHGLRWYEDGTVASTAPWNHLGLQDVLPARRWAVHTGGARPAVTLDFADAWRGGSSVLVTGALDAPATVELYATRLPVTAETVVELTHRTDAGAVRVELAVATAEPDAAGTAPPYTYLPVEAGDGGWRTSTVPLTGVSGTVRALGVRLTATGGAVTWRLGGIAVLDAPAAPGAPADARVTDASGGDLRLAWSAAQGQVRHYTVHRLLPDGTRRFLGATGQRAFFAGALTAEQGERTARFEVRAVGELYTASDPVTVTHPW
;
A
#
# COMPACT_ATOMS: atom_id res chain seq x y z
N MET A 1 30.42 19.17 3.61
CA MET A 1 30.70 18.43 4.86
C MET A 1 29.67 18.90 5.88
N ASN A 2 28.62 18.12 6.06
CA ASN A 2 27.47 18.50 6.90
C ASN A 2 27.62 17.80 8.26
N PRO A 3 27.63 18.55 9.39
CA PRO A 3 27.93 17.98 10.69
C PRO A 3 26.71 17.25 11.29
N THR A 4 27.03 16.21 12.04
CA THR A 4 26.15 15.27 12.72
C THR A 4 25.49 15.86 13.98
N ARG A 5 24.34 15.27 14.34
CA ARG A 5 23.50 15.55 15.51
C ARG A 5 24.31 15.77 16.81
N ARG A 6 24.40 17.03 17.26
CA ARG A 6 24.42 17.43 18.68
C ARG A 6 24.14 18.93 18.82
N THR A 7 23.08 19.24 19.57
CA THR A 7 22.75 20.54 20.18
C THR A 7 22.16 21.64 19.28
N VAL A 8 20.84 21.88 19.38
CA VAL A 8 20.27 23.24 19.30
C VAL A 8 19.17 23.39 20.35
N LEU A 9 19.51 24.14 21.39
CA LEU A 9 18.60 24.90 22.24
C LEU A 9 18.31 26.24 21.52
N ILE A 10 17.02 26.60 21.47
CA ILE A 10 16.42 27.95 21.52
C ILE A 10 16.68 28.94 20.36
N ALA A 11 15.58 29.63 20.03
CA ALA A 11 15.38 30.86 19.25
C ALA A 11 15.13 30.68 17.73
N GLY A 12 14.08 31.27 17.15
CA GLY A 12 13.17 32.25 17.71
C GLY A 12 11.94 32.52 16.84
N ALA A 13 10.91 32.97 17.53
CA ALA A 13 9.75 33.63 16.97
C ALA A 13 10.18 34.96 16.31
N ALA A 14 9.61 35.25 15.15
CA ALA A 14 9.53 36.60 14.60
C ALA A 14 8.16 36.76 13.94
N ALA A 15 7.16 37.05 14.78
CA ALA A 15 5.91 37.65 14.33
C ALA A 15 6.17 39.15 14.15
N ALA A 16 6.05 39.64 12.92
CA ALA A 16 6.10 41.06 12.63
C ALA A 16 4.78 41.71 13.09
N LEU A 17 4.90 42.62 14.07
CA LEU A 17 3.89 43.60 14.44
C LEU A 17 3.76 44.63 13.31
N LEU A 18 2.56 44.82 12.79
CA LEU A 18 2.18 45.99 12.00
C LEU A 18 1.10 46.78 12.75
N PRO A 19 1.11 48.12 12.68
CA PRO A 19 0.17 48.95 13.41
C PRO A 19 -1.23 48.89 12.79
N THR A 20 -2.21 49.03 13.67
CA THR A 20 -3.65 49.08 13.41
C THR A 20 -4.06 50.33 12.64
N ALA A 21 -4.91 50.16 11.63
CA ALA A 21 -5.70 51.24 11.01
C ALA A 21 -7.19 50.99 11.27
N PRO A 22 -8.02 52.05 11.38
CA PRO A 22 -9.32 51.96 12.05
C PRO A 22 -10.40 51.31 11.17
N ALA A 23 -11.33 50.65 11.85
CA ALA A 23 -12.44 49.91 11.29
C ALA A 23 -13.40 50.81 10.47
N ALA A 24 -13.62 50.43 9.22
CA ALA A 24 -14.83 50.80 8.50
C ALA A 24 -15.85 49.67 8.68
N ALA A 25 -16.98 49.98 9.32
CA ALA A 25 -18.10 49.08 9.49
C ALA A 25 -18.67 48.68 8.12
N ALA A 26 -18.57 47.40 7.77
CA ALA A 26 -19.32 46.79 6.68
C ALA A 26 -20.16 45.66 7.25
N THR A 27 -21.42 45.98 7.53
CA THR A 27 -22.50 45.01 7.73
C THR A 27 -22.65 44.20 6.44
N GLY A 28 -22.24 42.94 6.46
CA GLY A 28 -22.43 42.00 5.35
C GLY A 28 -22.48 40.60 5.92
N ALA A 29 -23.61 39.93 5.73
CA ALA A 29 -23.88 38.58 6.23
C ALA A 29 -22.71 37.63 5.92
N ALA A 30 -22.10 37.08 6.96
CA ALA A 30 -21.22 35.93 6.85
C ALA A 30 -22.07 34.77 6.34
N LYS A 31 -22.05 34.55 5.02
CA LYS A 31 -22.49 33.30 4.41
C LYS A 31 -21.62 32.22 5.07
N ALA A 32 -22.22 31.41 5.94
CA ALA A 32 -21.52 30.30 6.58
C ALA A 32 -20.78 29.52 5.48
N ALA A 33 -19.46 29.41 5.59
CA ALA A 33 -18.69 28.60 4.67
C ALA A 33 -19.29 27.19 4.73
N ALA A 34 -19.75 26.69 3.59
CA ALA A 34 -20.26 25.33 3.46
C ALA A 34 -19.22 24.38 4.05
N ALA A 35 -19.62 23.55 5.02
CA ALA A 35 -18.74 22.52 5.57
C ALA A 35 -18.30 21.60 4.42
N SER A 36 -16.99 21.41 4.26
CA SER A 36 -16.47 20.51 3.22
C SER A 36 -16.96 19.09 3.50
N LEU A 37 -17.41 18.41 2.44
CA LEU A 37 -17.84 17.02 2.54
C LEU A 37 -16.71 16.04 2.19
N GLN A 38 -15.46 16.48 2.04
CA GLN A 38 -14.33 15.60 1.75
C GLN A 38 -14.14 14.57 2.87
N PRO A 39 -14.22 13.26 2.58
CA PRO A 39 -13.91 12.22 3.56
C PRO A 39 -12.39 12.09 3.73
N TYR A 40 -11.97 11.84 4.97
CA TYR A 40 -10.56 11.65 5.34
C TYR A 40 -10.36 10.36 6.14
N ALA A 41 -9.12 9.86 6.18
CA ALA A 41 -8.71 8.79 7.08
C ALA A 41 -9.06 9.16 8.52
N SER A 42 -9.59 8.19 9.27
CA SER A 42 -10.09 8.45 10.61
C SER A 42 -9.00 8.40 11.66
N TYR A 43 -9.04 9.37 12.56
CA TYR A 43 -8.15 9.47 13.70
C TYR A 43 -8.88 9.92 14.97
N TRP A 44 -8.35 9.53 16.12
CA TRP A 44 -8.97 9.77 17.42
C TRP A 44 -7.94 9.98 18.54
N TYR A 45 -8.37 10.62 19.62
CA TYR A 45 -7.77 10.46 20.94
C TYR A 45 -8.43 9.26 21.66
N PRO A 46 -7.82 8.67 22.70
CA PRO A 46 -8.47 7.60 23.47
C PRO A 46 -9.80 8.05 24.11
N ASP A 47 -9.74 9.10 24.94
CA ASP A 47 -10.91 9.76 25.54
C ASP A 47 -10.67 11.28 25.70
N SER A 48 -9.73 11.70 26.57
CA SER A 48 -9.47 13.13 26.82
C SER A 48 -8.90 13.82 25.58
N LEU A 49 -9.43 15.02 25.29
CA LEU A 49 -8.97 15.86 24.18
C LEU A 49 -7.89 16.86 24.64
N PRO A 50 -7.03 17.37 23.73
CA PRO A 50 -6.12 18.45 24.07
C PRO A 50 -6.87 19.72 24.51
N ALA A 51 -6.18 20.60 25.23
CA ALA A 51 -6.73 21.90 25.58
C ALA A 51 -6.74 22.86 24.37
N GLY A 52 -7.76 23.73 24.30
CA GLY A 52 -7.90 24.74 23.26
C GLY A 52 -8.81 24.31 22.11
N THR A 53 -8.51 24.79 20.91
CA THR A 53 -9.25 24.49 19.68
C THR A 53 -8.34 23.80 18.68
N PRO A 54 -8.83 22.81 17.91
CA PRO A 54 -8.04 22.19 16.87
C PRO A 54 -7.60 23.20 15.81
N GLY A 55 -6.46 22.94 15.18
CA GLY A 55 -6.00 23.70 14.01
C GLY A 55 -6.93 23.52 12.81
N ALA A 56 -6.72 24.34 11.77
CA ALA A 56 -7.49 24.23 10.52
C ALA A 56 -7.34 22.82 9.91
N GLY A 57 -8.45 22.20 9.52
CA GLY A 57 -8.47 20.84 8.95
C GLY A 57 -8.34 19.71 9.98
N ILE A 58 -8.30 20.02 11.28
CA ILE A 58 -8.21 19.05 12.36
C ILE A 58 -9.55 18.95 13.09
N THR A 59 -9.96 17.72 13.40
CA THR A 59 -11.17 17.41 14.17
C THR A 59 -10.81 16.51 15.34
N TRP A 60 -10.84 17.05 16.55
CA TRP A 60 -10.62 16.26 17.77
C TRP A 60 -11.87 15.47 18.14
N ARG A 61 -11.69 14.16 18.34
CA ARG A 61 -12.73 13.23 18.75
C ARG A 61 -12.13 12.08 19.57
N GLY A 62 -12.89 11.59 20.55
CA GLY A 62 -12.51 10.42 21.35
C GLY A 62 -12.96 9.12 20.69
N LEU A 63 -12.12 8.09 20.72
CA LEU A 63 -12.42 6.76 20.20
C LEU A 63 -13.56 6.11 20.99
N LYS A 64 -13.64 6.40 22.30
CA LYS A 64 -14.68 5.90 23.22
C LYS A 64 -16.11 6.11 22.71
N ASN A 65 -16.36 7.18 21.96
CA ASN A 65 -17.69 7.54 21.45
C ASN A 65 -17.90 7.16 19.98
N TRP A 66 -16.93 6.52 19.33
CA TRP A 66 -17.07 6.10 17.94
C TRP A 66 -18.09 4.95 17.81
N SER A 67 -18.83 4.93 16.70
CA SER A 67 -19.62 3.77 16.30
C SER A 67 -19.71 3.73 14.77
N ALA A 68 -19.74 2.53 14.20
CA ALA A 68 -19.89 2.38 12.75
C ALA A 68 -21.20 2.98 12.23
N ALA A 69 -22.27 2.95 13.03
CA ALA A 69 -23.59 3.46 12.62
C ALA A 69 -23.63 4.99 12.45
N THR A 70 -22.74 5.71 13.13
CA THR A 70 -22.71 7.18 13.16
C THR A 70 -21.51 7.77 12.43
N ASP A 71 -20.69 6.94 11.78
CA ASP A 71 -19.49 7.38 11.08
C ASP A 71 -19.85 7.75 9.62
N PRO A 72 -19.89 9.04 9.26
CA PRO A 72 -20.30 9.49 7.94
C PRO A 72 -19.28 9.14 6.84
N ASP A 73 -18.03 8.85 7.22
CA ASP A 73 -16.94 8.57 6.30
C ASP A 73 -16.69 7.06 6.14
N LEU A 74 -17.41 6.21 6.91
CA LEU A 74 -17.23 4.76 6.91
C LEU A 74 -17.26 4.16 5.50
N ALA A 75 -18.25 4.49 4.68
CA ALA A 75 -18.38 3.92 3.33
C ALA A 75 -17.21 4.28 2.39
N PHE A 76 -16.48 5.37 2.68
CA PHE A 76 -15.30 5.82 1.94
C PHE A 76 -14.01 5.23 2.51
N ASN A 77 -14.01 4.85 3.79
CA ASN A 77 -12.86 4.30 4.52
C ASN A 77 -12.90 2.77 4.70
N SER A 78 -13.99 2.09 4.35
CA SER A 78 -14.07 0.63 4.38
C SER A 78 -13.35 0.00 3.18
N ALA A 79 -12.36 -0.85 3.46
CA ALA A 79 -11.73 -1.71 2.47
C ALA A 79 -12.77 -2.62 1.80
N SER A 80 -12.60 -2.85 0.50
CA SER A 80 -13.47 -3.71 -0.32
C SER A 80 -12.80 -4.99 -0.77
N VAL A 81 -11.47 -5.09 -0.66
CA VAL A 81 -10.71 -6.28 -1.03
C VAL A 81 -10.41 -7.13 0.21
N PRO A 82 -10.80 -8.41 0.25
CA PRO A 82 -10.40 -9.31 1.32
C PRO A 82 -8.92 -9.68 1.21
N LEU A 83 -8.28 -9.99 2.35
CA LEU A 83 -6.89 -10.44 2.40
C LEU A 83 -6.68 -11.70 1.56
N ALA A 84 -5.90 -11.60 0.49
CA ALA A 84 -5.63 -12.70 -0.43
C ALA A 84 -4.69 -13.75 0.21
N ALA A 85 -4.94 -15.02 -0.10
CA ALA A 85 -4.00 -16.09 0.21
C ALA A 85 -2.75 -15.97 -0.67
N ARG A 86 -1.59 -16.38 -0.14
CA ARG A 86 -0.30 -16.31 -0.86
C ARG A 86 0.38 -17.66 -0.91
N PHE A 87 1.25 -17.83 -1.90
CA PHE A 87 2.23 -18.89 -1.94
C PHE A 87 3.62 -18.33 -2.21
N THR A 88 4.64 -19.08 -1.82
CA THR A 88 6.06 -18.76 -2.06
C THR A 88 6.55 -19.66 -3.21
N PRO A 89 6.84 -19.11 -4.41
CA PRO A 89 7.54 -19.86 -5.46
C PRO A 89 8.99 -20.16 -5.07
N THR A 90 9.65 -21.01 -5.84
CA THR A 90 11.11 -21.20 -5.79
C THR A 90 11.83 -19.84 -5.81
N PRO A 91 12.69 -19.52 -4.82
CA PRO A 91 13.23 -18.17 -4.65
C PRO A 91 13.94 -17.62 -5.89
N ALA A 92 13.84 -16.31 -6.10
CA ALA A 92 14.48 -15.64 -7.24
C ALA A 92 16.01 -15.84 -7.26
N ASN A 93 16.66 -15.97 -6.10
CA ASN A 93 18.10 -16.17 -5.97
C ASN A 93 18.45 -17.07 -4.77
N ALA A 94 19.68 -17.57 -4.71
CA ALA A 94 20.12 -18.51 -3.69
C ALA A 94 20.30 -17.91 -2.27
N THR A 95 20.30 -16.58 -2.12
CA THR A 95 20.42 -15.94 -0.80
C THR A 95 19.06 -15.69 -0.14
N ALA A 96 18.01 -15.54 -0.94
CA ALA A 96 16.64 -15.37 -0.47
C ALA A 96 16.12 -16.65 0.23
N ARG A 97 15.53 -16.47 1.42
CA ARG A 97 15.06 -17.58 2.27
C ARG A 97 13.54 -17.65 2.32
N THR A 98 13.01 -18.86 2.16
CA THR A 98 11.62 -19.21 2.46
C THR A 98 11.45 -19.54 3.94
N ASP A 99 10.31 -19.20 4.53
CA ASP A 99 9.91 -19.52 5.92
C ASP A 99 10.88 -19.06 7.02
N GLN A 100 11.62 -17.98 6.76
CA GLN A 100 12.51 -17.34 7.74
C GLN A 100 12.06 -15.92 8.09
N ALA A 101 13.00 -14.97 8.18
CA ALA A 101 12.70 -13.56 8.43
C ALA A 101 11.56 -13.06 7.55
N ARG A 102 10.76 -12.19 8.15
CA ARG A 102 9.66 -11.47 7.52
C ARG A 102 10.05 -10.01 7.33
N ILE A 103 9.30 -9.26 6.53
CA ILE A 103 9.46 -7.80 6.41
C ILE A 103 8.20 -7.05 6.88
N GLN A 104 8.37 -6.15 7.84
CA GLN A 104 7.35 -5.16 8.22
C GLN A 104 7.76 -3.76 7.75
N SER A 105 6.82 -2.94 7.29
CA SER A 105 7.07 -1.55 6.89
C SER A 105 6.13 -0.58 7.60
N LEU A 106 6.69 0.43 8.28
CA LEU A 106 5.96 1.53 8.90
C LEU A 106 5.99 2.72 7.93
N VAL A 107 4.85 3.01 7.29
CA VAL A 107 4.77 3.94 6.16
C VAL A 107 3.81 5.07 6.47
N SER A 108 4.26 6.32 6.29
CA SER A 108 3.37 7.48 6.32
C SER A 108 2.91 7.81 4.90
N PHE A 109 1.67 7.43 4.57
CA PHE A 109 1.06 7.72 3.26
C PHE A 109 0.56 9.17 3.12
N GLY A 110 0.54 9.91 4.22
CA GLY A 110 0.07 11.28 4.32
C GLY A 110 0.06 11.75 5.78
N PRO A 111 -0.35 13.01 6.03
CA PRO A 111 -0.55 13.51 7.39
C PRO A 111 -1.60 12.70 8.17
N THR A 112 -1.70 12.89 9.49
CA THR A 112 -2.71 12.20 10.30
C THR A 112 -4.10 12.76 10.00
N SER A 113 -4.20 14.10 10.04
CA SER A 113 -5.36 14.85 9.59
C SER A 113 -5.29 15.12 8.10
N SER A 114 -6.42 15.43 7.46
CA SER A 114 -6.48 15.82 6.05
C SER A 114 -5.88 14.79 5.05
N ASN A 115 -5.76 13.52 5.43
CA ASN A 115 -5.36 12.43 4.54
C ASN A 115 -6.59 11.88 3.81
N PRO A 116 -6.77 12.12 2.50
CA PRO A 116 -8.01 11.76 1.82
C PRO A 116 -8.30 10.26 1.88
N SER A 117 -9.57 9.91 2.10
CA SER A 117 -9.99 8.51 2.18
C SER A 117 -9.72 7.73 0.89
N GLN A 118 -9.78 8.38 -0.28
CA GLN A 118 -9.80 7.72 -1.60
C GLN A 118 -8.73 8.28 -2.55
N GLY A 119 -7.59 8.70 -2.01
CA GLY A 119 -6.52 9.28 -2.81
C GLY A 119 -6.79 10.73 -3.23
N SER A 120 -6.04 11.24 -4.21
CA SER A 120 -6.04 12.67 -4.55
C SER A 120 -5.61 12.97 -5.99
N VAL A 121 -5.79 14.23 -6.41
CA VAL A 121 -5.50 14.74 -7.77
C VAL A 121 -4.00 15.05 -7.99
N THR A 122 -3.14 14.10 -7.65
CA THR A 122 -1.68 14.16 -7.87
C THR A 122 -1.12 12.79 -8.17
N ALA A 123 -0.06 12.72 -8.98
CA ALA A 123 0.69 11.49 -9.24
C ALA A 123 1.92 11.37 -8.32
N ASP A 124 2.24 12.40 -7.54
CA ASP A 124 3.34 12.37 -6.58
C ASP A 124 2.88 11.69 -5.27
N HIS A 125 2.76 10.36 -5.32
CA HIS A 125 2.29 9.52 -4.23
C HIS A 125 3.24 8.33 -4.00
N TYR A 126 3.35 7.85 -2.75
CA TYR A 126 4.10 6.63 -2.45
C TYR A 126 3.27 5.40 -2.83
N ALA A 127 3.19 5.13 -4.12
CA ALA A 127 2.51 3.96 -4.66
C ALA A 127 3.42 2.73 -4.56
N LEU A 128 3.61 2.19 -3.36
CA LEU A 128 4.42 0.99 -3.11
C LEU A 128 4.01 -0.16 -4.04
N THR A 129 4.98 -0.85 -4.63
CA THR A 129 4.74 -1.94 -5.61
C THR A 129 5.46 -3.25 -5.27
N HIS A 130 6.25 -3.28 -4.19
CA HIS A 130 7.08 -4.43 -3.79
C HIS A 130 6.42 -5.33 -2.73
N TRP A 131 5.08 -5.44 -2.75
CA TRP A 131 4.29 -6.19 -1.77
C TRP A 131 4.68 -7.66 -1.62
N ALA A 132 5.25 -8.27 -2.66
CA ALA A 132 5.72 -9.65 -2.67
C ALA A 132 6.72 -9.96 -1.55
N TYR A 133 7.47 -8.95 -1.09
CA TYR A 133 8.46 -9.08 -0.01
C TYR A 133 7.92 -8.70 1.36
N LEU A 134 6.75 -8.05 1.44
CA LEU A 134 6.16 -7.61 2.70
C LEU A 134 5.34 -8.72 3.37
N ASP A 135 5.38 -8.76 4.68
CA ASP A 135 4.52 -9.59 5.53
C ASP A 135 3.44 -8.74 6.21
N GLU A 136 3.80 -7.53 6.65
CA GLU A 136 2.92 -6.64 7.38
C GLU A 136 3.24 -5.17 7.09
N LEU A 137 2.22 -4.35 6.91
CA LEU A 137 2.31 -2.91 6.74
C LEU A 137 1.70 -2.23 7.97
N VAL A 138 2.36 -1.22 8.51
CA VAL A 138 1.81 -0.34 9.54
C VAL A 138 1.54 1.00 8.88
N PHE A 139 0.28 1.44 8.92
CA PHE A 139 -0.14 2.75 8.44
C PHE A 139 0.28 3.81 9.45
N TRP A 140 1.48 4.35 9.26
CA TRP A 140 2.16 5.19 10.23
C TRP A 140 1.63 6.62 10.23
N GLY A 141 1.34 7.12 11.42
CA GLY A 141 0.89 8.48 11.69
C GLY A 141 0.46 8.63 13.14
N GLY A 142 -0.29 9.67 13.43
CA GLY A 142 -0.61 10.07 14.79
C GLY A 142 0.32 11.18 15.27
N SER A 143 -0.26 12.18 15.95
CA SER A 143 0.48 13.27 16.58
C SER A 143 -0.33 13.85 17.74
N SER A 144 0.36 14.48 18.71
CA SER A 144 -0.29 15.09 19.88
C SER A 144 -1.29 16.19 19.51
N GLY A 145 -1.11 16.85 18.36
CA GLY A 145 -1.96 17.96 17.89
C GLY A 145 -3.14 17.52 17.02
N GLU A 146 -3.08 16.34 16.40
CA GLU A 146 -4.11 15.85 15.48
C GLU A 146 -4.97 14.75 16.12
N GLY A 147 -4.33 13.67 16.58
CA GLY A 147 -4.95 12.46 17.09
C GLY A 147 -3.91 11.34 17.24
N LEU A 148 -4.15 10.41 18.16
CA LEU A 148 -3.17 9.40 18.58
C LEU A 148 -3.43 8.02 17.97
N ILE A 149 -4.67 7.75 17.60
CA ILE A 149 -5.13 6.48 17.05
C ILE A 149 -5.52 6.75 15.61
N LEU A 150 -4.86 6.14 14.64
CA LEU A 150 -5.07 6.37 13.21
C LEU A 150 -5.42 5.05 12.51
N ALA A 151 -6.60 5.00 11.91
CA ALA A 151 -7.00 3.91 11.03
C ALA A 151 -6.42 4.13 9.61
N PRO A 152 -6.02 3.05 8.91
CA PRO A 152 -5.60 3.15 7.51
C PRO A 152 -6.76 3.60 6.61
N ASN A 153 -6.45 4.27 5.51
CA ASN A 153 -7.43 4.52 4.46
C ASN A 153 -7.67 3.24 3.62
N ALA A 154 -8.88 3.11 3.09
CA ALA A 154 -9.29 1.92 2.33
C ALA A 154 -8.38 1.59 1.13
N PRO A 155 -7.90 2.56 0.33
CA PRO A 155 -7.04 2.28 -0.82
C PRO A 155 -5.76 1.54 -0.47
N VAL A 156 -5.14 1.85 0.68
CA VAL A 156 -3.92 1.17 1.14
C VAL A 156 -4.23 -0.27 1.56
N VAL A 157 -5.32 -0.46 2.31
CA VAL A 157 -5.77 -1.79 2.73
C VAL A 157 -6.11 -2.65 1.51
N ASP A 158 -6.85 -2.11 0.54
CA ASP A 158 -7.23 -2.82 -0.67
C ASP A 158 -6.01 -3.30 -1.48
N ALA A 159 -5.02 -2.42 -1.64
CA ALA A 159 -3.78 -2.75 -2.35
C ALA A 159 -2.99 -3.83 -1.61
N ALA A 160 -2.79 -3.67 -0.30
CA ALA A 160 -2.08 -4.65 0.51
C ALA A 160 -2.79 -6.02 0.51
N HIS A 161 -4.12 -6.03 0.71
CA HIS A 161 -4.94 -7.23 0.71
C HIS A 161 -4.94 -7.97 -0.63
N ARG A 162 -5.00 -7.25 -1.75
CA ARG A 162 -4.85 -7.85 -3.09
C ARG A 162 -3.53 -8.60 -3.26
N HIS A 163 -2.50 -8.15 -2.55
CA HIS A 163 -1.17 -8.77 -2.50
C HIS A 163 -0.95 -9.64 -1.25
N GLY A 164 -2.01 -9.93 -0.48
CA GLY A 164 -2.00 -10.78 0.72
C GLY A 164 -1.12 -10.27 1.87
N VAL A 165 -0.93 -8.96 1.97
CA VAL A 165 -0.20 -8.27 3.05
C VAL A 165 -1.21 -7.70 4.04
N ARG A 166 -0.96 -7.95 5.33
CA ARG A 166 -1.79 -7.41 6.41
C ARG A 166 -1.48 -5.94 6.66
N VAL A 167 -2.48 -5.14 7.03
CA VAL A 167 -2.34 -3.72 7.38
C VAL A 167 -2.78 -3.46 8.81
N LEU A 168 -1.88 -2.91 9.61
CA LEU A 168 -2.18 -2.43 10.95
C LEU A 168 -2.41 -0.91 10.95
N GLY A 169 -3.42 -0.46 11.68
CA GLY A 169 -3.51 0.93 12.12
C GLY A 169 -2.45 1.24 13.17
N ASN A 170 -2.35 2.52 13.55
CA ASN A 170 -1.34 2.96 14.53
C ASN A 170 -1.99 3.56 15.78
N VAL A 171 -1.51 3.16 16.96
CA VAL A 171 -1.77 3.83 18.23
C VAL A 171 -0.44 4.39 18.72
N PHE A 172 -0.27 5.70 18.59
CA PHE A 172 0.95 6.40 18.97
C PHE A 172 0.70 7.30 20.18
N LEU A 173 1.32 6.94 21.31
CA LEU A 173 1.39 7.77 22.50
C LEU A 173 2.71 8.55 22.45
N PRO A 174 2.71 9.84 22.09
CA PRO A 174 3.93 10.54 21.71
C PRO A 174 4.87 10.78 22.90
N PRO A 175 6.18 10.99 22.67
CA PRO A 175 7.08 11.49 23.70
C PRO A 175 6.59 12.83 24.28
N VAL A 176 6.89 13.08 25.56
CA VAL A 176 6.58 14.36 26.23
C VAL A 176 7.17 15.55 25.47
N ALA A 177 8.37 15.38 24.90
CA ALA A 177 9.04 16.40 24.08
C ALA A 177 8.24 16.81 22.83
N TYR A 178 7.32 15.97 22.36
CA TYR A 178 6.43 16.22 21.22
C TYR A 178 4.97 16.37 21.67
N GLY A 179 4.74 16.83 22.91
CA GLY A 179 3.40 17.12 23.43
C GLY A 179 2.64 15.89 23.95
N GLY A 180 3.32 14.76 24.14
CA GLY A 180 2.74 13.58 24.77
C GLY A 180 2.24 13.85 26.19
N GLN A 181 1.03 13.40 26.50
CA GLN A 181 0.43 13.53 27.82
C GLN A 181 0.13 12.15 28.42
N LEU A 182 0.60 11.92 29.64
CA LEU A 182 0.41 10.64 30.34
C LEU A 182 -1.06 10.32 30.59
N GLN A 183 -1.93 11.34 30.63
CA GLN A 183 -3.37 11.17 30.73
C GLN A 183 -3.92 10.32 29.58
N TRP A 184 -3.46 10.51 28.34
CA TRP A 184 -3.93 9.72 27.21
C TRP A 184 -3.54 8.25 27.32
N THR A 185 -2.37 7.95 27.90
CA THR A 185 -1.99 6.57 28.21
C THR A 185 -2.93 5.96 29.25
N ARG A 186 -3.29 6.71 30.29
CA ARG A 186 -4.26 6.26 31.31
C ARG A 186 -5.66 6.06 30.76
N ASP A 187 -6.11 6.95 29.88
CA ASP A 187 -7.40 6.83 29.21
C ASP A 187 -7.45 5.56 28.35
N LEU A 188 -6.38 5.29 27.60
CA LEU A 188 -6.28 4.10 26.74
C LEU A 188 -6.46 2.80 27.53
N VAL A 189 -5.85 2.72 28.72
CA VAL A 189 -5.84 1.52 29.56
C VAL A 189 -6.89 1.55 30.68
N GLN A 190 -7.86 2.47 30.60
CA GLN A 190 -8.90 2.55 31.62
C GLN A 190 -9.75 1.27 31.64
N LYS A 191 -9.96 0.74 32.84
CA LYS A 191 -10.85 -0.42 33.07
C LYS A 191 -12.28 0.02 33.35
N ASP A 192 -13.23 -0.80 32.94
CA ASP A 192 -14.61 -0.70 33.41
C ASP A 192 -14.80 -1.36 34.79
N SER A 193 -16.04 -1.34 35.31
CA SER A 193 -16.37 -1.95 36.60
C SER A 193 -16.23 -3.48 36.63
N ALA A 194 -16.17 -4.14 35.47
CA ALA A 194 -15.93 -5.58 35.34
C ALA A 194 -14.43 -5.91 35.20
N GLY A 195 -13.57 -4.90 35.09
CA GLY A 195 -12.12 -5.05 34.95
C GLY A 195 -11.64 -5.22 33.51
N HIS A 196 -12.52 -5.07 32.52
CA HIS A 196 -12.19 -5.10 31.08
C HIS A 196 -11.67 -3.76 30.59
N TYR A 197 -10.98 -3.75 29.46
CA TYR A 197 -10.46 -2.55 28.81
C TYR A 197 -11.35 -2.15 27.62
N PRO A 198 -12.32 -1.22 27.76
CA PRO A 198 -13.31 -0.97 26.72
C PRO A 198 -12.71 -0.48 25.40
N LEU A 199 -11.60 0.27 25.45
CA LEU A 199 -10.92 0.74 24.26
C LEU A 199 -10.22 -0.39 23.49
N ALA A 200 -9.89 -1.52 24.12
CA ALA A 200 -9.41 -2.70 23.41
C ALA A 200 -10.51 -3.26 22.49
N ALA A 201 -11.74 -3.42 23.01
CA ALA A 201 -12.89 -3.83 22.20
C ALA A 201 -13.21 -2.82 21.09
N GLN A 202 -13.06 -1.53 21.38
CA GLN A 202 -13.31 -0.46 20.43
C GLN A 202 -12.32 -0.46 19.24
N LEU A 203 -11.03 -0.68 19.51
CA LEU A 203 -10.01 -0.84 18.47
C LEU A 203 -10.32 -2.05 17.56
N VAL A 204 -10.78 -3.17 18.12
CA VAL A 204 -11.19 -4.35 17.35
C VAL A 204 -12.42 -4.06 16.49
N ALA A 205 -13.38 -3.30 17.03
CA ALA A 205 -14.59 -2.90 16.31
C ALA A 205 -14.29 -1.97 15.12
N VAL A 206 -13.38 -1.01 15.28
CA VAL A 206 -12.91 -0.14 14.18
C VAL A 206 -12.26 -0.98 13.08
N ALA A 207 -11.28 -1.82 13.45
CA ALA A 207 -10.58 -2.68 12.49
C ALA A 207 -11.54 -3.59 11.72
N ALA A 208 -12.56 -4.14 12.39
CA ALA A 208 -13.58 -4.97 11.75
C ALA A 208 -14.51 -4.18 10.81
N ALA A 209 -14.92 -2.96 11.18
CA ALA A 209 -15.81 -2.14 10.37
C ALA A 209 -15.12 -1.54 9.13
N TYR A 210 -13.86 -1.16 9.27
CA TYR A 210 -13.06 -0.59 8.19
C TYR A 210 -12.39 -1.69 7.34
N GLY A 211 -12.22 -2.90 7.89
CA GLY A 211 -11.72 -4.05 7.17
C GLY A 211 -10.19 -4.18 7.12
N PHE A 212 -9.48 -3.74 8.16
CA PHE A 212 -8.02 -3.91 8.31
C PHE A 212 -7.65 -4.85 9.47
N ASP A 213 -6.37 -5.20 9.59
CA ASP A 213 -5.93 -6.41 10.30
C ASP A 213 -5.47 -6.20 11.74
N GLY A 214 -5.68 -5.03 12.34
CA GLY A 214 -5.36 -4.77 13.75
C GLY A 214 -4.43 -3.57 13.96
N TRP A 215 -3.58 -3.61 14.99
CA TRP A 215 -2.96 -2.39 15.53
C TRP A 215 -1.49 -2.54 15.92
N PHE A 216 -0.70 -1.55 15.52
CA PHE A 216 0.63 -1.29 16.04
C PHE A 216 0.54 -0.34 17.25
N LEU A 217 1.14 -0.72 18.37
CA LEU A 217 1.10 0.05 19.61
C LEU A 217 2.48 0.62 19.91
N ASN A 218 2.58 1.95 19.85
CA ASN A 218 3.79 2.70 20.18
C ASN A 218 3.60 3.58 21.42
N ALA A 219 4.15 3.14 22.56
CA ALA A 219 3.96 3.77 23.86
C ALA A 219 5.20 4.56 24.32
N GLU A 220 5.38 5.79 23.82
CA GLU A 220 6.58 6.60 24.10
C GLU A 220 6.38 7.72 25.13
N THR A 221 5.18 7.84 25.71
CA THR A 221 4.92 8.83 26.76
C THR A 221 5.60 8.45 28.08
N GLY A 222 6.63 9.21 28.47
CA GLY A 222 7.31 9.05 29.76
C GLY A 222 6.46 9.47 30.98
N GLY A 223 6.92 9.07 32.18
CA GLY A 223 6.29 9.45 33.46
C GLY A 223 5.35 8.40 34.05
N GLY A 224 5.23 7.22 33.44
CA GLY A 224 4.48 6.09 33.99
C GLY A 224 5.17 5.38 35.16
N ASP A 225 4.39 4.56 35.86
CA ASP A 225 4.81 3.74 37.00
C ASP A 225 4.45 2.26 36.78
N THR A 226 4.83 1.39 37.71
CA THR A 226 4.57 -0.06 37.59
C THR A 226 3.07 -0.39 37.50
N ALA A 227 2.20 0.42 38.10
CA ALA A 227 0.76 0.22 37.99
C ALA A 227 0.30 0.45 36.54
N LEU A 228 0.70 1.57 35.93
CA LEU A 228 0.43 1.85 34.53
C LEU A 228 1.05 0.82 33.58
N GLY A 229 2.27 0.35 33.88
CA GLY A 229 2.90 -0.74 33.12
C GLY A 229 2.10 -2.06 33.19
N THR A 230 1.53 -2.35 34.36
CA THR A 230 0.66 -3.52 34.55
C THR A 230 -0.65 -3.39 33.77
N ASP A 231 -1.27 -2.20 33.80
CA ASP A 231 -2.51 -1.93 33.07
C ASP A 231 -2.28 -1.94 31.56
N MET A 232 -1.18 -1.36 31.07
CA MET A 232 -0.82 -1.43 29.65
C MET A 232 -0.62 -2.87 29.20
N ARG A 233 0.07 -3.72 29.98
CA ARG A 233 0.22 -5.13 29.64
C ARG A 233 -1.12 -5.85 29.57
N GLY A 234 -2.01 -5.58 30.52
CA GLY A 234 -3.35 -6.15 30.53
C GLY A 234 -4.18 -5.69 29.33
N PHE A 235 -4.10 -4.41 28.97
CA PHE A 235 -4.73 -3.85 27.77
C PHE A 235 -4.24 -4.54 26.50
N VAL A 236 -2.93 -4.71 26.34
CA VAL A 236 -2.33 -5.40 25.17
C VAL A 236 -2.81 -6.84 25.10
N ALA A 237 -2.84 -7.56 26.23
CA ALA A 237 -3.30 -8.95 26.29
C ALA A 237 -4.79 -9.09 25.94
N GLU A 238 -5.64 -8.20 26.47
CA GLU A 238 -7.07 -8.20 26.15
C GLU A 238 -7.31 -7.83 24.68
N LEU A 239 -6.62 -6.79 24.18
CA LEU A 239 -6.69 -6.40 22.76
C LEU A 239 -6.30 -7.57 21.86
N ARG A 240 -5.18 -8.25 22.13
CA ARG A 240 -4.76 -9.42 21.37
C ARG A 240 -5.80 -10.54 21.40
N SER A 241 -6.36 -10.83 22.58
CA SER A 241 -7.37 -11.88 22.73
C SER A 241 -8.63 -11.58 21.89
N LEU A 242 -9.13 -10.34 21.95
CA LEU A 242 -10.29 -9.91 21.18
C LEU A 242 -9.99 -9.83 19.67
N ALA A 243 -8.80 -9.33 19.31
CA ALA A 243 -8.33 -9.22 17.93
C ALA A 243 -8.22 -10.60 17.26
N ALA A 244 -7.65 -11.59 17.95
CA ALA A 244 -7.49 -12.94 17.44
C ALA A 244 -8.83 -13.59 17.05
N ALA A 245 -9.90 -13.35 17.82
CA ALA A 245 -11.25 -13.83 17.52
C ALA A 245 -11.84 -13.24 16.22
N ARG A 246 -11.24 -12.15 15.70
CA ARG A 246 -11.60 -11.50 14.42
C ARG A 246 -10.52 -11.68 13.35
N GLY A 247 -9.50 -12.50 13.59
CA GLY A 247 -8.37 -12.69 12.67
C GLY A 247 -7.39 -11.50 12.61
N GLN A 248 -7.52 -10.53 13.52
CA GLN A 248 -6.68 -9.35 13.65
C GLN A 248 -5.43 -9.64 14.51
N ARG A 249 -4.47 -8.70 14.53
CA ARG A 249 -3.17 -8.83 15.20
C ARG A 249 -2.75 -7.56 15.94
N VAL A 250 -1.85 -7.74 16.90
CA VAL A 250 -1.26 -6.66 17.70
C VAL A 250 0.26 -6.73 17.66
N THR A 251 0.90 -5.65 17.22
CA THR A 251 2.36 -5.49 17.29
C THR A 251 2.71 -4.45 18.35
N TRP A 252 3.61 -4.79 19.27
CA TRP A 252 4.09 -3.89 20.32
C TRP A 252 5.46 -3.30 19.94
N TYR A 253 5.68 -2.01 20.20
CA TYR A 253 6.98 -1.37 20.02
C TYR A 253 7.80 -1.38 21.33
N ASP A 254 9.07 -1.79 21.25
CA ASP A 254 10.05 -1.80 22.35
C ASP A 254 10.29 -0.38 22.91
N SER A 255 9.44 0.07 23.82
CA SER A 255 9.42 1.41 24.41
C SER A 255 9.09 1.40 25.90
N MET A 256 7.82 1.37 26.28
CA MET A 256 7.40 1.21 27.68
C MET A 256 7.80 -0.18 28.20
N THR A 257 8.46 -0.21 29.36
CA THR A 257 8.88 -1.44 30.05
C THR A 257 7.84 -1.86 31.09
N VAL A 258 7.98 -3.07 31.66
CA VAL A 258 7.08 -3.57 32.71
C VAL A 258 6.98 -2.67 33.96
N SER A 259 7.95 -1.79 34.16
CA SER A 259 7.94 -0.74 35.20
C SER A 259 7.12 0.51 34.83
N GLY A 260 6.49 0.53 33.65
CA GLY A 260 5.74 1.69 33.11
C GLY A 260 6.61 2.85 32.63
N THR A 261 7.93 2.73 32.75
CA THR A 261 8.89 3.72 32.26
C THR A 261 9.19 3.50 30.79
N VAL A 262 9.39 4.56 30.02
CA VAL A 262 9.86 4.46 28.63
C VAL A 262 11.37 4.25 28.63
N SER A 263 11.79 3.06 28.22
CA SER A 263 13.18 2.68 28.06
C SER A 263 13.26 1.63 26.95
N TRP A 264 13.69 2.05 25.76
CA TRP A 264 13.87 1.12 24.66
C TRP A 264 15.13 0.28 24.85
N GLN A 265 15.03 -1.02 24.59
CA GLN A 265 16.08 -1.98 24.92
C GLN A 265 16.97 -2.32 23.72
N GLY A 266 16.48 -2.17 22.48
CA GLY A 266 17.16 -2.71 21.31
C GLY A 266 17.32 -4.24 21.39
N ALA A 267 16.41 -4.89 22.11
CA ALA A 267 16.44 -6.31 22.45
C ALA A 267 15.09 -6.79 23.00
N LEU A 268 14.81 -8.09 22.89
CA LEU A 268 13.88 -8.78 23.78
C LEU A 268 14.62 -9.18 25.07
N ASN A 269 14.19 -8.68 26.23
CA ASN A 269 14.77 -9.01 27.54
C ASN A 269 13.72 -8.96 28.68
N ASP A 270 14.16 -9.09 29.93
CA ASP A 270 13.25 -9.14 31.09
C ASP A 270 12.35 -7.90 31.24
N ARG A 271 12.76 -6.76 30.68
CA ARG A 271 12.02 -5.50 30.81
C ARG A 271 10.84 -5.37 29.85
N ASN A 272 10.84 -6.10 28.74
CA ASN A 272 9.79 -6.05 27.72
C ASN A 272 9.22 -7.43 27.31
N GLN A 273 9.76 -8.54 27.84
CA GLN A 273 9.26 -9.88 27.53
C GLN A 273 7.76 -10.02 27.79
N ALA A 274 7.27 -9.48 28.90
CA ALA A 274 5.86 -9.61 29.24
C ALA A 274 4.93 -8.92 28.22
N PHE A 275 5.42 -7.88 27.51
CA PHE A 275 4.70 -7.27 26.39
C PHE A 275 4.82 -8.09 25.12
N PHE A 276 5.98 -8.70 24.86
CA PHE A 276 6.11 -9.68 23.77
C PHE A 276 5.06 -10.77 23.97
N GLU A 277 5.03 -11.47 25.11
CA GLU A 277 4.04 -12.52 25.43
C GLU A 277 2.57 -12.05 25.31
N ALA A 278 2.29 -10.78 25.62
CA ALA A 278 0.97 -10.18 25.50
C ALA A 278 0.57 -9.82 24.05
N ALA A 279 1.53 -9.65 23.13
CA ALA A 279 1.33 -9.24 21.74
C ALA A 279 1.64 -10.37 20.73
N ASP A 280 1.23 -10.19 19.48
CA ASP A 280 1.51 -11.15 18.41
C ASP A 280 2.94 -11.04 17.88
N ASP A 281 3.51 -9.84 17.88
CA ASP A 281 4.90 -9.57 17.52
C ASP A 281 5.48 -8.39 18.34
N LEU A 282 6.81 -8.29 18.39
CA LEU A 282 7.55 -7.17 18.99
C LEU A 282 8.38 -6.47 17.92
N PHE A 283 8.20 -5.17 17.76
CA PHE A 283 9.13 -4.31 17.03
C PHE A 283 10.26 -3.87 17.96
N VAL A 284 11.48 -4.31 17.66
CA VAL A 284 12.68 -4.04 18.44
C VAL A 284 13.27 -2.69 18.02
N ASP A 285 13.51 -1.81 18.98
CA ASP A 285 14.07 -0.47 18.75
C ASP A 285 15.43 -0.51 18.05
N PHE A 286 15.76 0.57 17.34
CA PHE A 286 16.93 0.71 16.46
C PHE A 286 18.30 0.52 17.15
N ARG A 287 18.40 0.56 18.48
CA ARG A 287 19.67 0.44 19.24
C ARG A 287 20.16 -0.99 19.43
N TRP A 288 19.74 -1.91 18.59
CA TRP A 288 20.19 -3.28 18.64
C TRP A 288 21.67 -3.44 18.20
N SER A 289 22.25 -4.59 18.51
CA SER A 289 23.56 -5.04 18.06
C SER A 289 23.50 -6.52 17.69
N ALA A 290 24.55 -7.06 17.07
CA ALA A 290 24.60 -8.49 16.72
C ALA A 290 24.40 -9.41 17.93
N SER A 291 24.95 -9.05 19.10
CA SER A 291 24.78 -9.84 20.33
C SER A 291 23.37 -9.72 20.91
N THR A 292 22.77 -8.53 20.90
CA THR A 292 21.42 -8.35 21.45
C THR A 292 20.36 -9.02 20.59
N LEU A 293 20.48 -8.98 19.25
CA LEU A 293 19.56 -9.71 18.36
C LEU A 293 19.72 -11.23 18.47
N ALA A 294 20.96 -11.72 18.62
CA ALA A 294 21.20 -13.14 18.88
C ALA A 294 20.52 -13.60 20.18
N ALA A 295 20.73 -12.85 21.26
CA ALA A 295 20.11 -13.14 22.56
C ALA A 295 18.58 -13.04 22.49
N SER A 296 18.05 -12.08 21.74
CA SER A 296 16.61 -11.90 21.54
C SER A 296 16.00 -13.11 20.81
N GLY A 297 16.64 -13.59 19.74
CA GLY A 297 16.21 -14.79 19.02
C GLY A 297 16.21 -16.03 19.92
N THR A 298 17.30 -16.27 20.65
CA THR A 298 17.38 -17.38 21.63
C THR A 298 16.30 -17.28 22.70
N ARG A 299 16.04 -16.07 23.21
CA ARG A 299 15.01 -15.83 24.21
C ARG A 299 13.61 -16.09 23.66
N ALA A 300 13.32 -15.68 22.43
CA ALA A 300 12.04 -15.99 21.78
C ALA A 300 11.84 -17.52 21.68
N ASP A 301 12.87 -18.25 21.26
CA ASP A 301 12.78 -19.72 21.17
C ASP A 301 12.56 -20.38 22.54
N GLN A 302 13.21 -19.87 23.60
CA GLN A 302 13.01 -20.34 24.98
C GLN A 302 11.57 -20.11 25.48
N LEU A 303 10.88 -19.11 24.95
CA LEU A 303 9.47 -18.83 25.22
C LEU A 303 8.52 -19.65 24.32
N GLY A 304 9.04 -20.56 23.49
CA GLY A 304 8.26 -21.33 22.52
C GLY A 304 7.70 -20.48 21.39
N ARG A 305 8.31 -19.32 21.12
CA ARG A 305 7.88 -18.37 20.10
C ARG A 305 8.91 -18.27 18.98
N SER A 306 8.43 -17.97 17.77
CA SER A 306 9.34 -17.81 16.64
C SER A 306 10.15 -16.53 16.82
N ARG A 307 11.48 -16.63 16.69
CA ARG A 307 12.38 -15.47 16.58
C ARG A 307 12.01 -14.50 15.44
N TYR A 308 11.24 -14.94 14.45
CA TYR A 308 10.75 -14.10 13.36
C TYR A 308 9.50 -13.28 13.75
N GLN A 309 9.02 -13.42 14.99
CA GLN A 309 8.07 -12.50 15.65
C GLN A 309 8.75 -11.26 16.23
N LEU A 310 10.05 -11.12 16.03
CA LEU A 310 10.84 -9.94 16.38
C LEU A 310 11.17 -9.16 15.11
N TRP A 311 10.69 -7.93 14.98
CA TRP A 311 11.02 -7.02 13.89
C TRP A 311 12.18 -6.12 14.32
N ALA A 312 13.41 -6.43 13.91
CA ALA A 312 14.54 -5.57 14.21
C ALA A 312 14.43 -4.27 13.39
N GLY A 313 14.30 -3.13 14.09
CA GLY A 313 14.05 -1.84 13.47
C GLY A 313 15.24 -1.34 12.66
N VAL A 314 14.98 -0.88 11.44
CA VAL A 314 15.92 -0.17 10.57
C VAL A 314 15.34 1.19 10.24
N ASP A 315 15.97 2.25 10.73
CA ASP A 315 15.60 3.64 10.43
C ASP A 315 16.12 4.02 9.04
N VAL A 316 15.20 4.16 8.09
CA VAL A 316 15.50 4.57 6.71
C VAL A 316 14.96 5.96 6.39
N GLU A 317 14.38 6.67 7.35
CA GLU A 317 13.67 7.94 7.13
C GLU A 317 14.57 9.02 6.52
N SER A 318 15.84 9.08 6.96
CA SER A 318 16.76 10.14 6.53
C SER A 318 17.69 9.73 5.38
N HIS A 319 18.10 8.46 5.33
CA HIS A 319 19.17 8.01 4.41
C HIS A 319 18.78 6.84 3.53
N GLY A 320 17.60 6.22 3.74
CA GLY A 320 17.12 5.18 2.84
C GLY A 320 18.05 4.00 2.69
N SER A 321 18.25 3.61 1.42
CA SER A 321 19.23 2.59 1.03
C SER A 321 20.69 3.00 1.26
N ASN A 322 20.97 4.25 1.66
CA ASN A 322 22.30 4.69 2.11
C ASN A 322 22.52 4.52 3.62
N THR A 323 21.52 4.06 4.38
CA THR A 323 21.69 3.74 5.80
C THR A 323 22.69 2.58 5.96
N SER A 324 23.72 2.77 6.79
CA SER A 324 24.65 1.70 7.15
C SER A 324 24.00 0.75 8.14
N VAL A 325 23.83 -0.52 7.76
CA VAL A 325 23.16 -1.55 8.57
C VAL A 325 24.06 -2.78 8.67
N ASN A 326 24.21 -3.33 9.87
CA ASN A 326 24.85 -4.63 10.06
C ASN A 326 23.86 -5.75 9.70
N TRP A 327 23.71 -6.04 8.41
CA TRP A 327 22.72 -7.01 7.92
C TRP A 327 22.91 -8.42 8.47
N ASP A 328 24.15 -8.86 8.70
CA ASP A 328 24.44 -10.20 9.22
C ASP A 328 24.02 -10.36 10.70
N ALA A 329 23.71 -9.27 11.40
CA ALA A 329 23.07 -9.33 12.72
C ALA A 329 21.61 -9.80 12.67
N MET A 330 20.91 -9.57 11.56
CA MET A 330 19.48 -9.88 11.38
C MET A 330 19.27 -11.04 10.40
N VAL A 331 19.81 -10.93 9.19
CA VAL A 331 19.56 -11.80 8.04
C VAL A 331 20.87 -12.26 7.39
N PRO A 332 21.74 -13.01 8.11
CA PRO A 332 23.00 -13.53 7.57
C PRO A 332 22.77 -14.43 6.35
N THR A 333 23.65 -14.38 5.36
CA THR A 333 23.50 -15.14 4.11
C THR A 333 23.79 -16.64 4.26
N SER A 334 24.70 -17.01 5.17
CA SER A 334 25.23 -18.38 5.31
C SER A 334 24.58 -19.22 6.41
N THR A 335 23.73 -18.61 7.26
CA THR A 335 23.07 -19.27 8.39
C THR A 335 21.61 -18.85 8.48
N ALA A 336 20.82 -19.50 9.33
CA ALA A 336 19.43 -19.10 9.55
C ALA A 336 19.36 -17.64 10.05
N HIS A 337 18.33 -16.93 9.62
CA HIS A 337 18.06 -15.58 10.06
C HIS A 337 17.88 -15.53 11.60
N ARG A 338 18.23 -14.39 12.19
CA ARG A 338 18.16 -14.18 13.65
C ARG A 338 16.86 -13.54 14.09
N THR A 339 16.34 -12.62 13.28
CA THR A 339 15.07 -11.90 13.50
C THR A 339 14.45 -11.55 12.16
N SER A 340 13.24 -11.00 12.18
CA SER A 340 12.65 -10.29 11.04
C SER A 340 13.18 -8.86 10.95
N VAL A 341 12.87 -8.14 9.86
CA VAL A 341 13.28 -6.75 9.62
C VAL A 341 12.07 -5.84 9.65
N GLY A 342 12.16 -4.73 10.37
CA GLY A 342 11.14 -3.67 10.40
C GLY A 342 11.68 -2.37 9.83
N PHE A 343 11.20 -1.94 8.66
CA PHE A 343 11.59 -0.66 8.07
C PHE A 343 10.75 0.49 8.61
N TYR A 344 11.40 1.48 9.21
CA TYR A 344 10.77 2.73 9.62
C TYR A 344 10.92 3.78 8.52
N ARG A 345 9.79 4.18 7.93
CA ARG A 345 9.63 5.24 6.90
C ARG A 345 10.29 4.94 5.54
N PRO A 346 10.03 3.77 4.91
CA PRO A 346 10.60 3.47 3.60
C PRO A 346 10.05 4.37 2.48
N GLU A 347 8.98 5.15 2.70
CA GLU A 347 8.56 6.19 1.76
C GLU A 347 9.61 7.29 1.53
N TRP A 348 10.75 7.24 2.24
CA TRP A 348 11.99 7.88 1.83
C TRP A 348 12.28 7.72 0.33
N THR A 349 12.00 6.55 -0.28
CA THR A 349 12.26 6.29 -1.71
C THR A 349 11.57 7.31 -2.62
N ARG A 350 10.42 7.82 -2.19
CA ARG A 350 9.78 9.00 -2.79
C ARG A 350 10.36 10.29 -2.23
N ASN A 351 10.32 10.48 -0.90
CA ASN A 351 10.48 11.79 -0.26
C ASN A 351 11.88 12.42 -0.43
N HIS A 352 12.93 11.62 -0.60
CA HIS A 352 14.30 12.13 -0.78
C HIS A 352 14.53 12.75 -2.17
N LEU A 353 13.68 12.43 -3.16
CA LEU A 353 13.79 12.95 -4.51
C LEU A 353 13.49 14.46 -4.54
N PRO A 354 14.03 15.20 -5.52
CA PRO A 354 13.73 16.63 -5.70
C PRO A 354 12.24 16.93 -5.91
N ALA A 355 11.86 18.19 -5.70
CA ALA A 355 10.54 18.67 -6.12
C ALA A 355 10.38 18.50 -7.65
N GLY A 356 9.15 18.18 -8.10
CA GLY A 356 8.88 17.88 -9.51
C GLY A 356 9.21 16.46 -9.95
N ARG A 357 9.58 15.57 -9.02
CA ARG A 357 9.72 14.12 -9.25
C ARG A 357 8.55 13.54 -10.04
N THR A 358 8.85 12.63 -10.95
CA THR A 358 7.85 11.87 -11.70
C THR A 358 7.55 10.54 -11.00
N PRO A 359 6.42 9.89 -11.32
CA PRO A 359 6.18 8.50 -10.91
C PRO A 359 7.32 7.55 -11.28
N GLY A 360 7.95 7.75 -12.45
CA GLY A 360 9.09 6.95 -12.90
C GLY A 360 10.32 7.10 -12.00
N ASP A 361 10.64 8.33 -11.57
CA ASP A 361 11.76 8.59 -10.65
C ASP A 361 11.55 7.88 -9.31
N PHE A 362 10.32 7.92 -8.79
CA PHE A 362 9.95 7.20 -7.58
C PHE A 362 10.11 5.69 -7.73
N HIS A 363 9.53 5.08 -8.78
CA HIS A 363 9.62 3.63 -8.96
C HIS A 363 11.06 3.16 -9.17
N ALA A 364 11.91 3.94 -9.84
CA ALA A 364 13.34 3.63 -9.96
C ALA A 364 14.07 3.64 -8.60
N ALA A 365 13.76 4.61 -7.73
CA ALA A 365 14.29 4.65 -6.37
C ALA A 365 13.75 3.51 -5.49
N ASP A 366 12.48 3.14 -5.67
CA ASP A 366 11.84 2.04 -4.96
C ASP A 366 12.44 0.69 -5.41
N ASP A 367 12.61 0.44 -6.71
CA ASP A 367 13.27 -0.75 -7.25
C ASP A 367 14.70 -0.90 -6.67
N ARG A 368 15.46 0.20 -6.55
CA ARG A 368 16.78 0.19 -5.91
C ARG A 368 16.73 -0.24 -4.44
N PHE A 369 15.71 0.19 -3.70
CA PHE A 369 15.54 -0.12 -2.27
C PHE A 369 15.12 -1.58 -2.06
N TRP A 370 14.17 -2.08 -2.86
CA TRP A 370 13.55 -3.39 -2.66
C TRP A 370 14.26 -4.53 -3.37
N THR A 371 14.83 -4.27 -4.55
CA THR A 371 15.55 -5.27 -5.38
C THR A 371 17.07 -5.18 -5.24
N GLY A 372 17.62 -3.98 -4.99
CA GLY A 372 19.06 -3.76 -4.90
C GLY A 372 19.66 -3.15 -6.17
N ARG A 373 20.98 -2.92 -6.18
CA ARG A 373 21.69 -2.21 -7.26
C ARG A 373 21.61 -2.92 -8.62
N SER A 374 21.44 -4.24 -8.65
CA SER A 374 21.30 -4.99 -9.90
C SER A 374 20.01 -4.66 -10.66
N LEU A 375 18.97 -4.22 -9.95
CA LEU A 375 17.59 -4.09 -10.47
C LEU A 375 17.10 -5.40 -11.11
N ASP A 376 17.63 -6.52 -10.64
CA ASP A 376 17.32 -7.88 -11.07
C ASP A 376 17.46 -8.81 -9.84
N PRO A 377 16.35 -9.30 -9.27
CA PRO A 377 16.39 -10.12 -8.08
C PRO A 377 16.87 -11.55 -8.35
N SER A 378 16.97 -12.02 -9.61
CA SER A 378 17.58 -13.33 -9.90
C SER A 378 19.10 -13.26 -10.05
N HIS A 379 19.64 -12.06 -10.28
CA HIS A 379 21.07 -11.79 -10.32
C HIS A 379 21.44 -10.64 -9.38
N PRO A 380 21.31 -10.84 -8.05
CA PRO A 380 21.64 -9.79 -7.08
C PRO A 380 23.12 -9.43 -7.14
N ASP A 381 23.41 -8.16 -6.84
CA ASP A 381 24.78 -7.66 -6.78
C ASP A 381 25.40 -7.92 -5.38
N PRO A 382 26.37 -8.84 -5.26
CA PRO A 382 26.93 -9.21 -3.96
C PRO A 382 27.80 -8.10 -3.33
N ALA A 383 28.19 -7.10 -4.11
CA ALA A 383 28.99 -5.97 -3.64
C ALA A 383 28.12 -4.77 -3.21
N ASP A 384 26.80 -4.90 -3.26
CA ASP A 384 25.87 -3.87 -2.78
C ASP A 384 25.91 -3.78 -1.24
N PRO A 385 26.28 -2.64 -0.64
CA PRO A 385 26.24 -2.47 0.81
C PRO A 385 24.81 -2.47 1.37
N TRP A 386 23.82 -2.16 0.52
CA TRP A 386 22.40 -2.26 0.87
C TRP A 386 21.90 -3.66 0.57
N ARG A 387 21.63 -4.47 1.60
CA ARG A 387 21.00 -5.78 1.43
C ARG A 387 19.50 -5.62 1.26
N ALA A 388 19.09 -5.48 0.01
CA ALA A 388 17.68 -5.32 -0.33
C ALA A 388 16.83 -6.52 0.12
N PRO A 389 15.54 -6.32 0.44
CA PRO A 389 14.61 -7.40 0.78
C PRO A 389 14.62 -8.59 -0.18
N ALA A 390 14.68 -8.36 -1.50
CA ALA A 390 14.73 -9.43 -2.50
C ALA A 390 15.96 -10.36 -2.38
N VAL A 391 17.02 -9.92 -1.70
CA VAL A 391 18.24 -10.71 -1.46
C VAL A 391 18.10 -11.57 -0.20
N SER A 392 17.19 -11.22 0.70
CA SER A 392 17.06 -11.84 2.03
C SER A 392 15.83 -12.74 2.13
N VAL A 393 14.68 -12.30 1.62
CA VAL A 393 13.40 -13.03 1.75
C VAL A 393 12.88 -13.44 0.38
N ALA A 394 12.30 -14.64 0.30
CA ALA A 394 11.67 -15.11 -0.93
C ALA A 394 10.44 -14.24 -1.28
N ASP A 395 10.25 -13.97 -2.58
CA ASP A 395 9.05 -13.32 -3.09
C ASP A 395 7.81 -14.20 -2.91
N ARG A 396 6.63 -13.59 -2.93
CA ARG A 396 5.34 -14.28 -2.79
C ARG A 396 4.38 -13.83 -3.88
N SER A 397 3.43 -14.70 -4.22
CA SER A 397 2.40 -14.43 -5.22
C SER A 397 1.00 -14.79 -4.70
N THR A 398 0.00 -14.05 -5.19
CA THR A 398 -1.44 -14.26 -4.97
C THR A 398 -2.16 -14.83 -6.20
N VAL A 399 -1.44 -15.06 -7.29
CA VAL A 399 -2.04 -15.48 -8.58
C VAL A 399 -2.31 -16.98 -8.57
N THR A 400 -3.46 -17.39 -8.04
CA THR A 400 -3.83 -18.80 -7.81
C THR A 400 -5.13 -19.26 -8.48
N SER A 401 -5.85 -18.37 -9.16
CA SER A 401 -7.17 -18.67 -9.74
C SER A 401 -7.45 -17.88 -11.01
N LEU A 402 -8.33 -18.42 -11.86
CA LEU A 402 -8.89 -17.74 -13.02
C LEU A 402 -10.24 -17.05 -12.67
N PRO A 403 -10.60 -15.96 -13.36
CA PRO A 403 -9.73 -15.21 -14.26
C PRO A 403 -8.64 -14.46 -13.48
N PHE A 404 -7.52 -14.19 -14.15
CA PHE A 404 -6.46 -13.30 -13.65
C PHE A 404 -6.14 -12.27 -14.72
N ALA A 405 -6.05 -10.99 -14.37
CA ALA A 405 -5.53 -9.98 -15.29
C ALA A 405 -4.78 -8.84 -14.57
N SER A 406 -3.89 -8.21 -15.31
CA SER A 406 -3.18 -6.99 -14.92
C SER A 406 -2.99 -6.10 -16.13
N VAL A 407 -3.26 -4.81 -15.98
CA VAL A 407 -2.94 -3.76 -16.95
C VAL A 407 -1.77 -2.92 -16.46
N PHE A 408 -1.04 -3.42 -15.47
CA PHE A 408 0.11 -2.78 -14.84
C PHE A 408 -0.21 -1.42 -14.24
N ASN A 409 -1.45 -1.22 -13.77
CA ASN A 409 -1.84 -0.03 -13.05
C ASN A 409 -1.14 0.01 -11.68
N THR A 410 -0.33 1.04 -11.46
CA THR A 410 0.44 1.21 -10.23
C THR A 410 -0.36 1.88 -9.10
N GLY A 411 -1.63 2.26 -9.34
CA GLY A 411 -2.46 2.99 -8.38
C GLY A 411 -2.25 4.51 -8.41
N HIS A 412 -1.45 5.01 -9.35
CA HIS A 412 -1.34 6.43 -9.68
C HIS A 412 -0.97 6.63 -11.15
N GLY A 413 -1.08 7.84 -11.66
CA GLY A 413 -0.72 8.14 -13.04
C GLY A 413 -0.76 9.62 -13.36
N LEU A 414 -0.02 10.00 -14.41
CA LEU A 414 -0.05 11.36 -14.95
C LEU A 414 -1.33 11.64 -15.74
N ARG A 415 -1.97 10.59 -16.23
CA ARG A 415 -3.23 10.58 -16.99
C ARG A 415 -4.01 9.31 -16.65
N TRP A 416 -5.28 9.28 -17.02
CA TRP A 416 -6.10 8.08 -17.00
C TRP A 416 -6.42 7.63 -18.42
N TYR A 417 -6.12 6.38 -18.73
CA TYR A 417 -6.32 5.76 -20.04
C TYR A 417 -7.47 4.75 -20.00
N GLU A 418 -8.29 4.75 -21.06
CA GLU A 418 -9.30 3.74 -21.36
C GLU A 418 -9.07 3.28 -22.80
N ASP A 419 -8.80 1.98 -23.00
CA ASP A 419 -8.54 1.37 -24.31
C ASP A 419 -7.48 2.12 -25.14
N GLY A 420 -6.38 2.49 -24.48
CA GLY A 420 -5.25 3.20 -25.09
C GLY A 420 -5.50 4.69 -25.35
N THR A 421 -6.67 5.21 -24.99
CA THR A 421 -7.06 6.62 -25.19
C THR A 421 -7.08 7.37 -23.87
N VAL A 422 -6.59 8.61 -23.86
CA VAL A 422 -6.61 9.48 -22.67
C VAL A 422 -8.05 9.91 -22.38
N ALA A 423 -8.64 9.37 -21.31
CA ALA A 423 -9.97 9.77 -20.82
C ALA A 423 -9.89 10.87 -19.76
N SER A 424 -8.74 11.06 -19.10
CA SER A 424 -8.44 12.25 -18.29
C SER A 424 -6.97 12.64 -18.38
N THR A 425 -6.71 13.93 -18.53
CA THR A 425 -5.36 14.51 -18.52
C THR A 425 -4.89 14.90 -17.12
N ALA A 426 -5.74 14.79 -16.10
CA ALA A 426 -5.41 15.13 -14.73
C ALA A 426 -4.57 14.02 -14.08
N PRO A 427 -3.53 14.38 -13.30
CA PRO A 427 -2.81 13.42 -12.50
C PRO A 427 -3.67 12.91 -11.33
N TRP A 428 -3.43 11.68 -10.90
CA TRP A 428 -4.27 11.03 -9.90
C TRP A 428 -3.49 9.98 -9.11
N ASN A 429 -3.94 9.70 -7.88
CA ASN A 429 -3.60 8.50 -7.12
C ASN A 429 -4.85 7.94 -6.43
N HIS A 430 -4.96 6.61 -6.43
CA HIS A 430 -5.89 5.83 -5.62
C HIS A 430 -5.33 4.40 -5.53
N LEU A 431 -4.57 4.09 -4.47
CA LEU A 431 -3.80 2.85 -4.38
C LEU A 431 -4.66 1.57 -4.47
N GLY A 432 -5.94 1.61 -4.07
CA GLY A 432 -6.87 0.50 -4.21
C GLY A 432 -7.13 0.05 -5.65
N LEU A 433 -6.80 0.89 -6.64
CA LEU A 433 -6.84 0.58 -8.07
C LEU A 433 -5.55 -0.07 -8.60
N GLN A 434 -4.55 -0.26 -7.75
CA GLN A 434 -3.31 -0.93 -8.11
C GLN A 434 -3.55 -2.40 -8.44
N ASP A 435 -2.92 -2.87 -9.52
CA ASP A 435 -2.98 -4.26 -9.97
C ASP A 435 -2.01 -5.14 -9.17
N VAL A 436 -2.16 -6.46 -9.30
CA VAL A 436 -1.05 -7.36 -8.98
C VAL A 436 0.07 -7.10 -10.00
N LEU A 437 1.19 -6.54 -9.53
CA LEU A 437 2.35 -6.25 -10.37
C LEU A 437 3.36 -7.40 -10.35
N PRO A 438 4.25 -7.49 -11.35
CA PRO A 438 5.36 -8.44 -11.32
C PRO A 438 6.18 -8.30 -10.03
N ALA A 439 6.37 -9.42 -9.32
CA ALA A 439 7.10 -9.43 -8.06
C ALA A 439 8.60 -9.22 -8.28
N ARG A 440 9.15 -9.85 -9.32
CA ARG A 440 10.59 -9.89 -9.61
C ARG A 440 10.95 -8.81 -10.63
N ARG A 441 11.20 -7.60 -10.16
CA ARG A 441 11.42 -6.43 -11.02
C ARG A 441 12.90 -6.05 -11.12
N TRP A 442 13.56 -6.31 -12.26
CA TRP A 442 13.09 -7.14 -13.41
C TRP A 442 14.00 -8.34 -13.62
N ALA A 443 13.46 -9.54 -13.40
CA ALA A 443 14.13 -10.78 -13.81
C ALA A 443 14.03 -10.92 -15.34
N VAL A 444 15.20 -10.89 -16.00
CA VAL A 444 15.30 -11.01 -17.46
C VAL A 444 16.26 -12.13 -17.82
N HIS A 445 15.76 -13.14 -18.51
CA HIS A 445 16.54 -14.31 -18.93
C HIS A 445 16.99 -14.13 -20.38
N THR A 446 18.29 -13.92 -20.60
CA THR A 446 18.87 -13.78 -21.94
C THR A 446 20.32 -14.28 -21.96
N GLY A 447 20.76 -14.75 -23.14
CA GLY A 447 22.17 -15.05 -23.40
C GLY A 447 22.98 -13.85 -23.93
N GLY A 448 22.32 -12.70 -24.13
CA GLY A 448 22.91 -11.49 -24.70
C GLY A 448 22.86 -10.29 -23.76
N ALA A 449 22.82 -9.09 -24.32
CA ALA A 449 22.67 -7.85 -23.58
C ALA A 449 21.29 -7.74 -22.94
N ARG A 450 21.25 -7.44 -21.63
CA ARG A 450 20.01 -7.24 -20.90
C ARG A 450 19.33 -5.93 -21.35
N PRO A 451 18.07 -5.95 -21.84
CA PRO A 451 17.33 -4.73 -22.14
C PRO A 451 16.97 -3.95 -20.87
N ALA A 452 16.64 -2.67 -21.03
CA ALA A 452 16.00 -1.89 -19.99
C ALA A 452 14.51 -2.27 -19.93
N VAL A 453 14.04 -2.60 -18.73
CA VAL A 453 12.62 -2.87 -18.44
C VAL A 453 12.19 -1.92 -17.33
N THR A 454 11.12 -1.16 -17.55
CA THR A 454 10.61 -0.19 -16.57
C THR A 454 9.09 -0.15 -16.57
N LEU A 455 8.50 0.29 -15.45
CA LEU A 455 7.15 0.85 -15.50
C LEU A 455 7.18 2.14 -16.32
N ASP A 456 6.19 2.37 -17.18
CA ASP A 456 6.06 3.55 -18.02
C ASP A 456 4.77 4.32 -17.69
N PHE A 457 4.89 5.65 -17.68
CA PHE A 457 3.82 6.60 -17.35
C PHE A 457 3.56 7.57 -18.51
N ALA A 458 4.31 7.43 -19.61
CA ALA A 458 4.09 8.23 -20.81
C ALA A 458 2.84 7.78 -21.58
N ASP A 459 2.52 6.48 -21.53
CA ASP A 459 1.37 5.89 -22.20
C ASP A 459 0.91 4.58 -21.53
N ALA A 460 -0.37 4.26 -21.63
CA ALA A 460 -0.95 3.05 -21.04
C ALA A 460 -2.17 2.56 -21.82
N TRP A 461 -2.47 1.25 -21.70
CA TRP A 461 -3.70 0.69 -22.26
C TRP A 461 -4.91 1.05 -21.39
N ARG A 462 -4.81 0.82 -20.08
CA ARG A 462 -5.85 1.17 -19.10
C ARG A 462 -5.19 1.68 -17.82
N GLY A 463 -5.86 2.59 -17.10
CA GLY A 463 -5.34 3.13 -15.84
C GLY A 463 -4.24 4.17 -16.07
N GLY A 464 -3.11 4.04 -15.37
CA GLY A 464 -2.08 5.09 -15.32
C GLY A 464 -0.67 4.70 -15.76
N SER A 465 -0.43 3.43 -16.07
CA SER A 465 0.90 2.91 -16.38
C SER A 465 0.88 1.66 -17.26
N SER A 466 2.01 1.40 -17.92
CA SER A 466 2.30 0.18 -18.68
C SER A 466 3.71 -0.34 -18.35
N VAL A 467 4.16 -1.41 -19.01
CA VAL A 467 5.57 -1.85 -18.95
C VAL A 467 6.26 -1.53 -20.27
N LEU A 468 7.47 -0.98 -20.21
CA LEU A 468 8.28 -0.61 -21.35
C LEU A 468 9.57 -1.43 -21.38
N VAL A 469 9.85 -2.04 -22.53
CA VAL A 469 11.12 -2.71 -22.84
C VAL A 469 11.85 -1.96 -23.93
N THR A 470 13.08 -1.53 -23.66
CA THR A 470 13.93 -0.83 -24.63
C THR A 470 15.33 -1.42 -24.69
N GLY A 471 15.92 -1.41 -25.89
CA GLY A 471 17.32 -1.78 -26.09
C GLY A 471 17.58 -2.55 -27.39
N ALA A 472 18.86 -2.78 -27.68
CA ALA A 472 19.28 -3.71 -28.72
C ALA A 472 19.20 -5.13 -28.16
N LEU A 473 18.27 -5.96 -28.67
CA LEU A 473 18.18 -7.37 -28.30
C LEU A 473 19.06 -8.17 -29.25
N ASP A 474 20.32 -8.39 -28.88
CA ASP A 474 21.29 -9.21 -29.64
C ASP A 474 21.09 -10.72 -29.46
N ALA A 475 20.29 -11.11 -28.46
CA ALA A 475 19.73 -12.44 -28.26
C ALA A 475 18.26 -12.32 -27.83
N PRO A 476 17.46 -13.42 -27.91
CA PRO A 476 16.14 -13.43 -27.30
C PRO A 476 16.20 -13.08 -25.81
N ALA A 477 15.28 -12.24 -25.36
CA ALA A 477 15.15 -11.85 -23.96
C ALA A 477 13.76 -12.21 -23.43
N THR A 478 13.70 -13.04 -22.40
CA THR A 478 12.46 -13.40 -21.71
C THR A 478 12.32 -12.54 -20.45
N VAL A 479 11.32 -11.67 -20.43
CA VAL A 479 10.92 -10.90 -19.24
C VAL A 479 9.95 -11.75 -18.43
N GLU A 480 10.33 -12.11 -17.22
CA GLU A 480 9.47 -12.81 -16.28
C GLU A 480 8.43 -11.84 -15.69
N LEU A 481 7.15 -12.25 -15.69
CA LEU A 481 6.06 -11.39 -15.20
C LEU A 481 5.46 -11.92 -13.90
N TYR A 482 5.00 -13.17 -13.90
CA TYR A 482 4.26 -13.71 -12.75
C TYR A 482 4.66 -15.14 -12.45
N ALA A 483 4.97 -15.42 -11.18
CA ALA A 483 4.85 -16.75 -10.61
C ALA A 483 3.38 -17.00 -10.27
N THR A 484 2.84 -18.15 -10.67
CA THR A 484 1.40 -18.43 -10.58
C THR A 484 1.11 -19.86 -10.10
N ARG A 485 -0.15 -20.14 -9.78
CA ARG A 485 -0.71 -21.49 -9.60
C ARG A 485 -2.06 -21.56 -10.30
N LEU A 486 -2.09 -21.24 -11.59
CA LEU A 486 -3.33 -21.19 -12.37
C LEU A 486 -3.65 -22.58 -12.93
N PRO A 487 -4.73 -23.24 -12.49
CA PRO A 487 -5.20 -24.43 -13.19
C PRO A 487 -5.69 -24.03 -14.59
N VAL A 488 -5.32 -24.79 -15.61
CA VAL A 488 -5.71 -24.50 -17.00
C VAL A 488 -6.44 -25.70 -17.61
N THR A 489 -7.41 -25.40 -18.48
CA THR A 489 -8.18 -26.35 -19.27
C THR A 489 -7.87 -26.19 -20.76
N ALA A 490 -8.58 -26.91 -21.63
CA ALA A 490 -8.44 -26.76 -23.07
C ALA A 490 -8.99 -25.42 -23.59
N GLU A 491 -9.88 -24.79 -22.82
CA GLU A 491 -10.53 -23.52 -23.11
C GLU A 491 -9.70 -22.31 -22.64
N THR A 492 -8.73 -22.52 -21.74
CA THR A 492 -7.94 -21.42 -21.19
C THR A 492 -7.09 -20.74 -22.26
N VAL A 493 -7.21 -19.42 -22.35
CA VAL A 493 -6.40 -18.56 -23.20
C VAL A 493 -5.63 -17.53 -22.38
N VAL A 494 -4.57 -16.99 -22.98
CA VAL A 494 -3.89 -15.80 -22.47
C VAL A 494 -4.08 -14.66 -23.47
N GLU A 495 -4.62 -13.54 -23.02
CA GLU A 495 -4.67 -12.31 -23.80
C GLU A 495 -3.48 -11.42 -23.44
N LEU A 496 -2.74 -10.98 -24.46
CA LEU A 496 -1.65 -10.03 -24.32
C LEU A 496 -1.98 -8.76 -25.06
N THR A 497 -2.04 -7.64 -24.35
CA THR A 497 -2.21 -6.31 -24.94
C THR A 497 -0.87 -5.61 -25.03
N HIS A 498 -0.38 -5.38 -26.25
CA HIS A 498 0.96 -4.85 -26.47
C HIS A 498 1.05 -3.93 -27.69
N ARG A 499 2.16 -3.20 -27.80
CA ARG A 499 2.47 -2.31 -28.93
C ARG A 499 3.97 -2.27 -29.19
N THR A 500 4.35 -2.20 -30.45
CA THR A 500 5.74 -1.96 -30.86
C THR A 500 5.84 -0.53 -31.40
N ASP A 501 6.62 0.31 -30.74
CA ASP A 501 6.75 1.73 -31.07
C ASP A 501 7.97 1.98 -31.98
N ALA A 502 9.00 1.15 -31.85
CA ALA A 502 10.19 1.20 -32.71
C ALA A 502 10.85 -0.18 -32.84
N GLY A 503 11.51 -0.39 -33.99
CA GLY A 503 12.15 -1.65 -34.35
C GLY A 503 11.17 -2.71 -34.86
N ALA A 504 11.70 -3.86 -35.23
CA ALA A 504 10.92 -5.06 -35.54
C ALA A 504 11.21 -6.12 -34.47
N VAL A 505 10.15 -6.67 -33.87
CA VAL A 505 10.24 -7.63 -32.77
C VAL A 505 9.24 -8.76 -32.99
N ARG A 506 9.73 -9.99 -32.83
CA ARG A 506 8.89 -11.17 -32.67
C ARG A 506 8.56 -11.34 -31.19
N VAL A 507 7.28 -11.46 -30.89
CA VAL A 507 6.74 -11.60 -29.53
C VAL A 507 6.24 -13.01 -29.33
N GLU A 508 6.61 -13.62 -28.21
CA GLU A 508 6.13 -14.94 -27.80
C GLU A 508 5.70 -14.90 -26.33
N LEU A 509 4.59 -15.55 -26.02
CA LEU A 509 4.16 -15.79 -24.65
C LEU A 509 5.05 -16.90 -24.07
N ALA A 510 5.65 -16.65 -22.91
CA ALA A 510 6.42 -17.63 -22.16
C ALA A 510 5.55 -18.25 -21.06
N VAL A 511 5.36 -19.57 -21.09
CA VAL A 511 4.51 -20.32 -20.14
C VAL A 511 5.30 -21.48 -19.56
N ALA A 512 5.34 -21.62 -18.24
CA ALA A 512 5.93 -22.79 -17.58
C ALA A 512 4.87 -23.49 -16.72
N THR A 513 4.83 -24.82 -16.74
CA THR A 513 3.95 -25.66 -15.90
C THR A 513 4.67 -26.29 -14.70
N ALA A 514 5.98 -26.03 -14.58
CA ALA A 514 6.81 -26.38 -13.45
C ALA A 514 7.51 -25.13 -12.91
N GLU A 515 7.83 -25.14 -11.61
CA GLU A 515 8.73 -24.15 -11.02
C GLU A 515 10.19 -24.43 -11.45
N PRO A 516 11.11 -23.47 -11.33
CA PRO A 516 12.53 -23.71 -11.54
C PRO A 516 13.08 -24.82 -10.60
N ASP A 517 14.04 -25.60 -11.09
CA ASP A 517 14.66 -26.68 -10.29
C ASP A 517 15.51 -26.16 -9.13
N ALA A 518 15.99 -24.91 -9.23
CA ALA A 518 16.78 -24.25 -8.21
C ALA A 518 16.55 -22.74 -8.20
N ALA A 519 16.84 -22.12 -7.05
CA ALA A 519 16.81 -20.68 -6.90
C ALA A 519 17.83 -20.00 -7.85
N GLY A 520 17.47 -18.89 -8.47
CA GLY A 520 18.33 -18.20 -9.45
C GLY A 520 18.23 -18.73 -10.88
N THR A 521 17.49 -19.80 -11.13
CA THR A 521 17.31 -20.35 -12.49
C THR A 521 15.98 -19.92 -13.11
N ALA A 522 15.97 -19.79 -14.44
CA ALA A 522 14.75 -19.49 -15.19
C ALA A 522 13.72 -20.63 -15.07
N PRO A 523 12.42 -20.33 -15.01
CA PRO A 523 11.39 -21.35 -15.20
C PRO A 523 11.56 -22.08 -16.55
N PRO A 524 11.16 -23.37 -16.64
CA PRO A 524 11.23 -24.14 -17.88
C PRO A 524 10.12 -23.71 -18.86
N TYR A 525 10.32 -22.56 -19.50
CA TYR A 525 9.34 -21.95 -20.38
C TYR A 525 9.18 -22.70 -21.71
N THR A 526 7.92 -22.93 -22.08
CA THR A 526 7.47 -23.13 -23.45
C THR A 526 7.07 -21.79 -24.05
N TYR A 527 7.40 -21.56 -25.31
CA TYR A 527 7.15 -20.30 -26.00
C TYR A 527 6.07 -20.48 -27.06
N LEU A 528 5.00 -19.68 -26.96
CA LEU A 528 3.88 -19.68 -27.90
C LEU A 528 3.90 -18.38 -28.71
N PRO A 529 3.75 -18.43 -30.05
CA PRO A 529 3.80 -17.24 -30.87
C PRO A 529 2.65 -16.28 -30.56
N VAL A 530 2.95 -14.98 -30.56
CA VAL A 530 1.97 -13.89 -30.41
C VAL A 530 1.96 -13.10 -31.70
N GLU A 531 0.78 -12.79 -32.21
CA GLU A 531 0.65 -11.99 -33.42
C GLU A 531 1.20 -10.57 -33.21
N ALA A 532 2.05 -10.11 -34.13
CA ALA A 532 2.69 -8.80 -34.03
C ALA A 532 1.67 -7.65 -34.20
N GLY A 533 1.88 -6.54 -33.49
CA GLY A 533 1.07 -5.32 -33.64
C GLY A 533 1.44 -4.52 -34.89
N ASP A 534 0.48 -3.77 -35.44
CA ASP A 534 0.58 -2.94 -36.65
C ASP A 534 0.68 -1.42 -36.35
N GLY A 535 1.30 -1.07 -35.22
CA GLY A 535 1.60 0.32 -34.82
C GLY A 535 0.66 0.91 -33.76
N GLY A 536 -0.44 0.24 -33.45
CA GLY A 536 -1.34 0.56 -32.33
C GLY A 536 -1.31 -0.46 -31.19
N TRP A 537 -2.04 -0.18 -30.11
CA TRP A 537 -2.32 -1.19 -29.09
C TRP A 537 -3.09 -2.36 -29.73
N ARG A 538 -2.59 -3.58 -29.54
CA ARG A 538 -3.21 -4.81 -30.02
C ARG A 538 -3.39 -5.77 -28.86
N THR A 539 -4.58 -6.32 -28.70
CA THR A 539 -4.84 -7.46 -27.82
C THR A 539 -4.83 -8.75 -28.65
N SER A 540 -3.86 -9.62 -28.38
CA SER A 540 -3.70 -10.91 -29.04
C SER A 540 -4.13 -12.03 -28.09
N THR A 541 -5.07 -12.88 -28.52
CA THR A 541 -5.53 -14.04 -27.76
C THR A 541 -4.70 -15.27 -28.14
N VAL A 542 -4.01 -15.86 -27.17
CA VAL A 542 -3.10 -17.00 -27.34
C VAL A 542 -3.70 -18.23 -26.65
N PRO A 543 -4.18 -19.24 -27.41
CA PRO A 543 -4.57 -20.51 -26.84
C PRO A 543 -3.38 -21.23 -26.21
N LEU A 544 -3.58 -21.82 -25.02
CA LEU A 544 -2.54 -22.61 -24.34
C LEU A 544 -2.43 -24.04 -24.90
N THR A 545 -2.42 -24.18 -26.23
CA THR A 545 -2.41 -25.48 -26.92
C THR A 545 -1.19 -26.31 -26.51
N GLY A 546 -1.43 -27.54 -26.04
CA GLY A 546 -0.38 -28.45 -25.57
C GLY A 546 0.13 -28.17 -24.16
N VAL A 547 -0.39 -27.15 -23.48
CA VAL A 547 -0.16 -26.89 -22.05
C VAL A 547 -1.31 -27.51 -21.26
N SER A 548 -0.99 -28.23 -20.19
CA SER A 548 -1.99 -28.83 -19.31
C SER A 548 -1.57 -28.76 -17.84
N GLY A 549 -2.53 -28.97 -16.93
CA GLY A 549 -2.28 -28.95 -15.49
C GLY A 549 -2.29 -27.55 -14.92
N THR A 550 -1.21 -27.13 -14.27
CA THR A 550 -1.12 -25.84 -13.59
C THR A 550 0.00 -25.00 -14.19
N VAL A 551 -0.33 -23.81 -14.69
CA VAL A 551 0.69 -22.82 -15.04
C VAL A 551 1.33 -22.29 -13.76
N ARG A 552 2.66 -22.31 -13.73
CA ARG A 552 3.53 -21.93 -12.63
C ARG A 552 4.28 -20.63 -12.87
N ALA A 553 4.50 -20.26 -14.13
CA ALA A 553 5.07 -18.97 -14.48
C ALA A 553 4.55 -18.46 -15.82
N LEU A 554 4.44 -17.14 -15.92
CA LEU A 554 4.11 -16.39 -17.13
C LEU A 554 5.18 -15.32 -17.38
N GLY A 555 5.50 -15.12 -18.66
CA GLY A 555 6.42 -14.08 -19.11
C GLY A 555 6.20 -13.75 -20.59
N VAL A 556 7.03 -12.87 -21.12
CA VAL A 556 7.06 -12.55 -22.55
C VAL A 556 8.48 -12.66 -23.07
N ARG A 557 8.68 -13.39 -24.16
CA ARG A 557 9.94 -13.44 -24.88
C ARG A 557 9.90 -12.50 -26.08
N LEU A 558 10.92 -11.65 -26.17
CA LEU A 558 11.14 -10.72 -27.27
C LEU A 558 12.38 -11.15 -28.05
N THR A 559 12.26 -11.20 -29.38
CA THR A 559 13.40 -11.40 -30.28
C THR A 559 13.41 -10.27 -31.29
N ALA A 560 14.43 -9.41 -31.28
CA ALA A 560 14.57 -8.40 -32.31
C ALA A 560 14.81 -9.05 -33.68
N THR A 561 14.06 -8.60 -34.68
CA THR A 561 14.21 -8.98 -36.09
C THR A 561 14.73 -7.82 -36.94
N GLY A 562 14.83 -6.62 -36.37
CA GLY A 562 15.45 -5.46 -37.00
C GLY A 562 15.56 -4.26 -36.07
N GLY A 563 16.78 -3.79 -35.84
CA GLY A 563 17.08 -2.57 -35.05
C GLY A 563 16.88 -2.72 -33.54
N ALA A 564 17.08 -1.63 -32.81
CA ALA A 564 16.74 -1.54 -31.40
C ALA A 564 15.21 -1.50 -31.22
N VAL A 565 14.74 -2.14 -30.15
CA VAL A 565 13.30 -2.29 -29.89
C VAL A 565 12.84 -1.26 -28.87
N THR A 566 11.66 -0.70 -29.10
CA THR A 566 10.83 -0.04 -28.07
C THR A 566 9.48 -0.73 -28.09
N TRP A 567 9.22 -1.55 -27.08
CA TRP A 567 8.01 -2.38 -27.00
C TRP A 567 7.29 -2.15 -25.67
N ARG A 568 5.97 -2.01 -25.72
CA ARG A 568 5.11 -1.75 -24.58
C ARG A 568 4.15 -2.91 -24.33
N LEU A 569 4.00 -3.28 -23.07
CA LEU A 569 3.01 -4.22 -22.58
C LEU A 569 1.97 -3.46 -21.75
N GLY A 570 0.74 -3.42 -22.24
CA GLY A 570 -0.39 -2.72 -21.63
C GLY A 570 -1.32 -3.63 -20.84
N GLY A 571 -1.23 -4.95 -21.04
CA GLY A 571 -1.98 -5.89 -20.21
C GLY A 571 -1.69 -7.36 -20.49
N ILE A 572 -1.96 -8.19 -19.50
CA ILE A 572 -2.03 -9.65 -19.61
C ILE A 572 -3.29 -10.13 -18.90
N ALA A 573 -4.02 -11.06 -19.51
CA ALA A 573 -5.16 -11.73 -18.88
C ALA A 573 -5.10 -13.24 -19.15
N VAL A 574 -5.56 -14.04 -18.20
CA VAL A 574 -5.72 -15.49 -18.31
C VAL A 574 -7.16 -15.83 -17.94
N LEU A 575 -7.87 -16.51 -18.83
CA LEU A 575 -9.30 -16.74 -18.71
C LEU A 575 -9.75 -17.96 -19.50
N ASP A 576 -10.83 -18.59 -19.06
CA ASP A 576 -11.56 -19.62 -19.82
C ASP A 576 -12.67 -19.01 -20.69
N ALA A 577 -13.27 -17.93 -20.21
CA ALA A 577 -14.31 -17.19 -20.91
C ALA A 577 -14.33 -15.73 -20.46
N PRO A 578 -14.73 -14.80 -21.35
CA PRO A 578 -15.00 -13.42 -20.94
C PRO A 578 -16.08 -13.39 -19.85
N ALA A 579 -15.90 -12.53 -18.87
CA ALA A 579 -16.86 -12.33 -17.79
C ALA A 579 -17.00 -10.84 -17.53
N ALA A 580 -18.22 -10.35 -17.32
CA ALA A 580 -18.51 -8.98 -16.92
C ALA A 580 -19.38 -8.98 -15.65
N PRO A 581 -19.15 -8.03 -14.71
CA PRO A 581 -20.03 -7.90 -13.55
C PRO A 581 -21.40 -7.35 -13.96
N GLY A 582 -22.37 -7.48 -13.06
CA GLY A 582 -23.65 -6.78 -13.18
C GLY A 582 -23.52 -5.27 -12.95
N ALA A 583 -24.58 -4.51 -13.25
CA ALA A 583 -24.66 -3.10 -12.87
C ALA A 583 -24.72 -2.96 -11.33
N PRO A 584 -24.15 -1.90 -10.73
CA PRO A 584 -24.41 -1.58 -9.32
C PRO A 584 -25.90 -1.32 -9.07
N ALA A 585 -26.34 -1.35 -7.82
CA ALA A 585 -27.72 -1.03 -7.44
C ALA A 585 -27.77 0.13 -6.45
N ASP A 586 -28.95 0.73 -6.25
CA ASP A 586 -29.21 1.77 -5.23
C ASP A 586 -28.25 2.97 -5.26
N ALA A 587 -27.69 3.28 -6.44
CA ALA A 587 -26.78 4.40 -6.61
C ALA A 587 -27.52 5.72 -6.40
N ARG A 588 -26.98 6.56 -5.50
CA ARG A 588 -27.61 7.83 -5.11
C ARG A 588 -26.59 8.82 -4.59
N VAL A 589 -26.97 10.10 -4.60
CA VAL A 589 -26.28 11.14 -3.82
C VAL A 589 -26.73 11.01 -2.37
N THR A 590 -25.79 10.82 -1.45
CA THR A 590 -26.05 10.69 -0.01
C THR A 590 -25.89 12.01 0.74
N ASP A 591 -25.06 12.92 0.23
CA ASP A 591 -24.89 14.27 0.78
C ASP A 591 -24.38 15.22 -0.31
N ALA A 592 -24.71 16.50 -0.18
CA ALA A 592 -24.37 17.55 -1.14
C ALA A 592 -24.23 18.92 -0.46
N SER A 593 -23.15 19.64 -0.77
CA SER A 593 -22.87 20.95 -0.18
C SER A 593 -22.06 21.80 -1.17
N GLY A 594 -22.71 22.79 -1.79
CA GLY A 594 -22.11 23.55 -2.88
C GLY A 594 -21.76 22.64 -4.06
N GLY A 595 -20.49 22.58 -4.46
CA GLY A 595 -19.99 21.70 -5.52
C GLY A 595 -19.56 20.31 -5.05
N ASP A 596 -19.61 20.04 -3.75
CA ASP A 596 -19.19 18.75 -3.18
C ASP A 596 -20.36 17.77 -3.14
N LEU A 597 -20.17 16.56 -3.69
CA LEU A 597 -21.14 15.47 -3.68
C LEU A 597 -20.55 14.20 -3.10
N ARG A 598 -21.32 13.53 -2.25
CA ARG A 598 -21.09 12.16 -1.79
C ARG A 598 -22.05 11.23 -2.51
N LEU A 599 -21.50 10.24 -3.23
CA LEU A 599 -22.27 9.19 -3.89
C LEU A 599 -22.07 7.86 -3.17
N ALA A 600 -23.10 7.02 -3.13
CA ALA A 600 -23.00 5.64 -2.63
C ALA A 600 -23.91 4.69 -3.39
N TRP A 601 -23.56 3.41 -3.42
CA TRP A 601 -24.30 2.33 -4.10
C TRP A 601 -24.16 1.00 -3.36
N SER A 602 -24.99 0.03 -3.74
CA SER A 602 -24.94 -1.36 -3.31
C SER A 602 -23.97 -2.16 -4.19
N ALA A 603 -23.44 -3.26 -3.66
CA ALA A 603 -22.54 -4.16 -4.39
C ALA A 603 -23.17 -4.62 -5.71
N ALA A 604 -22.36 -4.71 -6.78
CA ALA A 604 -22.82 -5.31 -8.02
C ALA A 604 -22.70 -6.84 -7.95
N GLN A 605 -23.47 -7.57 -8.77
CA GLN A 605 -23.34 -9.01 -8.90
C GLN A 605 -22.06 -9.40 -9.65
N GLY A 606 -21.46 -10.53 -9.29
CA GLY A 606 -20.21 -11.02 -9.89
C GLY A 606 -18.96 -10.50 -9.18
N GLN A 607 -17.78 -10.85 -9.72
CA GLN A 607 -16.50 -10.37 -9.21
C GLN A 607 -16.27 -8.93 -9.67
N VAL A 608 -16.29 -7.99 -8.72
CA VAL A 608 -16.03 -6.57 -8.97
C VAL A 608 -14.64 -6.23 -8.51
N ARG A 609 -13.83 -5.72 -9.43
CA ARG A 609 -12.50 -5.20 -9.15
C ARG A 609 -12.55 -3.77 -8.61
N HIS A 610 -13.34 -2.91 -9.23
CA HIS A 610 -13.53 -1.51 -8.86
C HIS A 610 -14.76 -0.91 -9.55
N TYR A 611 -15.06 0.35 -9.28
CA TYR A 611 -16.08 1.14 -9.95
C TYR A 611 -15.46 2.34 -10.65
N THR A 612 -16.04 2.74 -11.78
CA THR A 612 -15.71 4.00 -12.47
C THR A 612 -16.88 4.96 -12.38
N VAL A 613 -16.58 6.25 -12.24
CA VAL A 613 -17.56 7.32 -12.16
C VAL A 613 -17.27 8.35 -13.25
N HIS A 614 -18.24 8.57 -14.13
CA HIS A 614 -18.18 9.58 -15.19
C HIS A 614 -19.33 10.57 -15.05
N ARG A 615 -19.13 11.82 -15.46
CA ARG A 615 -20.20 12.82 -15.65
C ARG A 615 -20.60 12.85 -17.11
N LEU A 616 -21.91 12.81 -17.39
CA LEU A 616 -22.47 13.00 -18.73
C LEU A 616 -22.78 14.46 -18.95
N LEU A 617 -22.05 15.10 -19.86
CA LEU A 617 -22.23 16.50 -20.19
C LEU A 617 -23.42 16.73 -21.15
N PRO A 618 -23.95 17.96 -21.25
CA PRO A 618 -25.07 18.27 -22.15
C PRO A 618 -24.80 17.98 -23.63
N ASP A 619 -23.55 18.05 -24.07
CA ASP A 619 -23.11 17.75 -25.44
C ASP A 619 -22.99 16.25 -25.76
N GLY A 620 -23.28 15.39 -24.78
CA GLY A 620 -23.19 13.94 -24.90
C GLY A 620 -21.81 13.35 -24.58
N THR A 621 -20.81 14.17 -24.27
CA THR A 621 -19.48 13.68 -23.88
C THR A 621 -19.47 13.11 -22.46
N ARG A 622 -18.62 12.10 -22.24
CA ARG A 622 -18.39 11.46 -20.94
C ARG A 622 -17.09 12.02 -20.34
N ARG A 623 -17.17 12.65 -19.16
CA ARG A 623 -16.00 13.14 -18.42
C ARG A 623 -15.68 12.18 -17.28
N PHE A 624 -14.49 11.58 -17.29
CA PHE A 624 -14.03 10.76 -16.17
C PHE A 624 -13.84 11.61 -14.91
N LEU A 625 -14.46 11.20 -13.79
CA LEU A 625 -14.29 11.85 -12.50
C LEU A 625 -13.32 11.08 -11.60
N GLY A 626 -13.32 9.76 -11.69
CA GLY A 626 -12.46 8.91 -10.88
C GLY A 626 -12.91 7.45 -10.89
N ALA A 627 -12.14 6.65 -10.18
CA ALA A 627 -12.44 5.25 -9.94
C ALA A 627 -12.12 4.91 -8.49
N THR A 628 -12.81 3.91 -7.95
CA THR A 628 -12.62 3.50 -6.56
C THR A 628 -12.98 2.02 -6.35
N GLY A 629 -12.28 1.37 -5.42
CA GLY A 629 -12.65 0.03 -4.95
C GLY A 629 -13.86 0.06 -4.01
N GLN A 630 -14.13 1.19 -3.39
CA GLN A 630 -15.19 1.37 -2.40
C GLN A 630 -16.57 1.44 -3.05
N ARG A 631 -17.61 1.37 -2.23
CA ARG A 631 -19.02 1.51 -2.66
C ARG A 631 -19.57 2.92 -2.47
N ALA A 632 -18.67 3.88 -2.33
CA ALA A 632 -18.95 5.29 -2.23
C ALA A 632 -17.87 6.08 -2.96
N PHE A 633 -18.19 7.28 -3.42
CA PHE A 633 -17.25 8.16 -4.13
C PHE A 633 -17.53 9.62 -3.81
N PHE A 634 -16.47 10.35 -3.48
CA PHE A 634 -16.54 11.79 -3.27
C PHE A 634 -16.16 12.52 -4.56
N ALA A 635 -17.05 13.37 -5.04
CA ALA A 635 -16.80 14.26 -6.17
C ALA A 635 -16.80 15.71 -5.66
N GLY A 636 -15.62 16.30 -5.53
CA GLY A 636 -15.44 17.64 -4.97
C GLY A 636 -15.46 18.75 -6.00
N ALA A 637 -15.83 19.95 -5.56
CA ALA A 637 -15.70 21.21 -6.31
C ALA A 637 -16.30 21.18 -7.73
N LEU A 638 -17.39 20.45 -7.94
CA LEU A 638 -18.06 20.41 -9.23
C LEU A 638 -18.83 21.72 -9.50
N THR A 639 -18.86 22.14 -10.76
CA THR A 639 -19.65 23.29 -11.23
C THR A 639 -20.52 22.90 -12.42
N ALA A 640 -21.69 23.54 -12.56
CA ALA A 640 -22.56 23.38 -13.72
C ALA A 640 -21.85 23.82 -15.00
N GLU A 641 -21.93 23.02 -16.07
CA GLU A 641 -21.56 23.47 -17.42
C GLU A 641 -22.65 24.38 -18.01
N GLN A 642 -22.32 25.09 -19.08
CA GLN A 642 -23.28 25.96 -19.76
C GLN A 642 -24.53 25.15 -20.20
N GLY A 643 -25.70 25.55 -19.70
CA GLY A 643 -26.98 24.91 -20.02
C GLY A 643 -27.28 23.64 -19.20
N GLU A 644 -26.39 23.24 -18.29
CA GLU A 644 -26.61 22.07 -17.43
C GLU A 644 -27.42 22.45 -16.19
N ARG A 645 -28.69 22.06 -16.16
CA ARG A 645 -29.57 22.25 -14.99
C ARG A 645 -29.47 21.11 -13.97
N THR A 646 -29.00 19.95 -14.42
CA THR A 646 -28.94 18.74 -13.61
C THR A 646 -27.69 17.97 -14.03
N ALA A 647 -26.80 17.73 -13.06
CA ALA A 647 -25.66 16.86 -13.24
C ALA A 647 -26.14 15.40 -13.38
N ARG A 648 -25.55 14.68 -14.34
CA ARG A 648 -25.80 13.25 -14.56
C ARG A 648 -24.48 12.51 -14.39
N PHE A 649 -24.48 11.50 -13.52
CA PHE A 649 -23.32 10.67 -13.23
C PHE A 649 -23.60 9.24 -13.63
N GLU A 650 -22.69 8.61 -14.36
CA GLU A 650 -22.70 7.17 -14.63
C GLU A 650 -21.75 6.47 -13.67
N VAL A 651 -22.26 5.46 -12.96
CA VAL A 651 -21.45 4.52 -12.19
C VAL A 651 -21.46 3.17 -12.88
N ARG A 652 -20.28 2.61 -13.15
CA ARG A 652 -20.11 1.26 -13.72
C ARG A 652 -19.28 0.40 -12.79
N ALA A 653 -19.65 -0.87 -12.66
CA ALA A 653 -18.78 -1.87 -12.05
C ALA A 653 -17.80 -2.39 -13.09
N VAL A 654 -16.56 -2.62 -12.70
CA VAL A 654 -15.50 -3.17 -13.54
C VAL A 654 -15.02 -4.49 -12.93
N GLY A 655 -14.98 -5.55 -13.73
CA GLY A 655 -14.57 -6.89 -13.29
C GLY A 655 -13.05 -7.08 -13.29
N GLU A 656 -12.60 -8.26 -12.85
CA GLU A 656 -11.16 -8.62 -12.84
C GLU A 656 -10.53 -8.63 -14.24
N LEU A 657 -11.33 -8.88 -15.30
CA LEU A 657 -10.90 -8.80 -16.70
C LEU A 657 -11.03 -7.39 -17.31
N TYR A 658 -11.28 -6.35 -16.50
CA TYR A 658 -11.50 -4.96 -16.94
C TYR A 658 -12.72 -4.75 -17.86
N THR A 659 -13.60 -5.72 -17.95
CA THR A 659 -14.93 -5.60 -18.55
C THR A 659 -15.82 -4.74 -17.65
N ALA A 660 -16.57 -3.83 -18.26
CA ALA A 660 -17.47 -2.94 -17.54
C ALA A 660 -18.93 -3.43 -17.66
N SER A 661 -19.70 -3.23 -16.60
CA SER A 661 -21.15 -3.43 -16.62
C SER A 661 -21.88 -2.29 -17.34
N ASP A 662 -23.18 -2.48 -17.56
CA ASP A 662 -24.09 -1.39 -17.91
C ASP A 662 -24.07 -0.29 -16.85
N PRO A 663 -24.22 1.00 -17.23
CA PRO A 663 -24.14 2.10 -16.30
C PRO A 663 -25.41 2.22 -15.46
N VAL A 664 -25.26 2.65 -14.21
CA VAL A 664 -26.36 3.25 -13.45
C VAL A 664 -26.21 4.76 -13.44
N THR A 665 -27.30 5.45 -13.78
CA THR A 665 -27.32 6.92 -13.79
C THR A 665 -27.83 7.46 -12.47
N VAL A 666 -27.06 8.35 -11.86
CA VAL A 666 -27.44 9.17 -10.70
C VAL A 666 -27.58 10.61 -11.16
N THR A 667 -28.56 11.36 -10.65
CA THR A 667 -28.77 12.76 -11.03
C THR A 667 -28.78 13.68 -9.82
N HIS A 668 -28.30 14.91 -10.00
CA HIS A 668 -28.30 15.95 -8.97
C HIS A 668 -28.62 17.32 -9.58
N PRO A 669 -29.68 18.02 -9.13
CA PRO A 669 -29.94 19.39 -9.55
C PRO A 669 -28.89 20.36 -8.95
N TRP A 670 -28.42 21.32 -9.75
CA TRP A 670 -27.42 22.33 -9.32
C TRP A 670 -27.95 23.37 -8.35
#